data_AF-A0A547PPM4-F1
#
_entry.id   AF-A0A547PPM4-F1
#
_cell.length_a   1.000
_cell.length_b   1.000
_cell.length_c   1.000
_cell.angle_alpha   90.00
_cell.angle_beta   90.00
_cell.angle_gamma   90.00
#
_symmetry.space_group_name_H-M   'P 1'
#
loop_
_entity.id
_entity.type
_entity.pdbx_description
1 polymer ?
#
loop_
_entity_poly.entity_id
_entity_poly.type
_entity_poly.pdbx_seq_one_letter_code
_entity_poly.pdbx_strand_id
1 'polypeptide(L)'
;MKGQISRISHNPAKGYSGLYHNQGAMITDSDLNESTALARLRVEQMGNDTILDGVPAKGGCVGIQHANGGTVHHPFLKQGIVYADGVRGTVRDVNGKTHSAANPLDLLKSQVDFPDPPGVDANEPLIVYADIWHRTVHPLEDGRMTEVALHGAATAFRTKTMTQIKLAPAGAADSIANGSGAFPRIGSGRLAVSDLDNSDTGNDCDPCATQIPVENTVTNSLLRIEIVDVEGLAQNPNAITLAWSSENAAEIAALDALPDGFGDGTFVYEHFDITTESHKGVFADPSTRATPDFLAAINKSHARGHVRRWDGHCRYEIDGPAGPTLGRNKGDTKNGRPGIAFDFFRVDIDFEDAHAIVGDYWLIELRTNAHHDATDDNRIHVVSKLPLGIEHHYALLFHIDNGKPLPLTDAERRSVSFPVLSDLPADHVSFTNNCADIYGPPNGDGAKNVQQALDRLCGLNATQIRFDNPCRDLFGSADTVHEALTELCDADFGSDRSWMKFVLDWGVTCGLKVRLVDNTTISVTPGTYLDQRGDFVTADWSKTKTFPVGKIRLTEEARQSNNEGSYCLGIERFNGTTTNLVIGLAEEFVEANPTFKTEIANCEAARSPNIFDETVAKLPEKSAQTFGYALNMSVSGAWANGGMALRQSEYDSNYETIMQLADAYSKAYSAEDTKTMRERMDRVITTYMLDGFGGTALEQQRGNQIAALINLLIGQSEEFVNACKCWAIWPECPEEAEPRVPLASIDLKMDNGDVRDVFSVCMLTCRRQAMTPRSMVYHFREMFETMISQTFVGEDYTVPLSTLKSICCPREQDNSGQGAMLDYQPWILPEATVAKGPVADNTYRKYYDIYGMSLEAAAEVLEGNGIDVEDYIDVQKDEARDLLANLGGTSIDERLGLQDRVGPGDRVVMLTKGDQAVGYVIVERQPGKYVYPTAKSRSVERALAKSAAITAVSAGHSQMDNKTDAIAGRIAMLETQMKGLDAQISEKTALLQDTITKLAAATDDVTRARKEFALLDAETDTAIRTLREERPVTALAEVDSEIFKLLSAHGIVTIAELSTLDSAKLTAISDGAAETKARLTDARLSAAKLLGQ
;
A
#
# COMPACT_ATOMS: atom_id res chain seq x y z
N MET A 1 -18.41 -39.76 -19.52
CA MET A 1 -19.83 -39.38 -19.70
C MET A 1 -20.66 -40.66 -19.75
N LYS A 2 -21.77 -40.75 -19.01
CA LYS A 2 -22.72 -41.88 -19.08
C LYS A 2 -24.09 -41.29 -19.44
N GLY A 3 -24.65 -41.66 -20.59
CA GLY A 3 -25.93 -41.14 -21.10
C GLY A 3 -26.33 -41.81 -22.41
N GLN A 4 -27.58 -41.65 -22.84
CA GLN A 4 -28.07 -42.10 -24.14
C GLN A 4 -27.77 -41.00 -25.18
N ILE A 5 -26.74 -41.22 -25.98
CA ILE A 5 -26.26 -40.27 -27.01
C ILE A 5 -26.17 -41.05 -28.32
N SER A 6 -26.75 -40.52 -29.40
CA SER A 6 -26.74 -41.20 -30.70
C SER A 6 -25.33 -41.31 -31.27
N ARG A 7 -24.56 -40.22 -31.17
CA ARG A 7 -23.23 -40.08 -31.77
C ARG A 7 -22.41 -38.96 -31.11
N ILE A 8 -21.09 -39.12 -31.09
CA ILE A 8 -20.13 -38.07 -30.76
C ILE A 8 -19.40 -37.67 -32.05
N SER A 9 -19.75 -36.51 -32.60
CA SER A 9 -19.16 -35.99 -33.84
C SER A 9 -17.94 -35.10 -33.61
N HIS A 10 -17.83 -34.43 -32.45
CA HIS A 10 -16.71 -33.55 -32.12
C HIS A 10 -15.35 -34.28 -32.22
N ASN A 11 -14.45 -33.75 -33.06
CA ASN A 11 -13.09 -34.25 -33.25
C ASN A 11 -12.06 -33.09 -33.13
N PRO A 12 -11.31 -33.02 -32.01
CA PRO A 12 -10.32 -31.97 -31.80
C PRO A 12 -9.24 -31.90 -32.88
N ALA A 13 -8.87 -33.03 -33.49
CA ALA A 13 -7.84 -33.09 -34.52
C ALA A 13 -8.25 -32.41 -35.84
N LYS A 14 -9.54 -32.16 -36.05
CA LYS A 14 -10.03 -31.46 -37.25
C LYS A 14 -9.95 -29.94 -37.13
N GLY A 15 -9.88 -29.41 -35.91
CA GLY A 15 -9.77 -27.96 -35.67
C GLY A 15 -11.04 -27.18 -36.00
N TYR A 16 -12.21 -27.80 -35.87
CA TYR A 16 -13.47 -27.09 -36.10
C TYR A 16 -13.65 -25.93 -35.11
N SER A 17 -14.10 -24.81 -35.64
CA SER A 17 -14.41 -23.58 -34.91
C SER A 17 -15.89 -23.50 -34.54
N GLY A 18 -16.79 -23.97 -35.41
CA GLY A 18 -18.23 -23.82 -35.21
C GLY A 18 -19.04 -24.85 -35.97
N LEU A 19 -20.33 -24.90 -35.66
CA LEU A 19 -21.32 -25.76 -36.30
C LEU A 19 -22.55 -24.93 -36.64
N TYR A 20 -23.04 -25.08 -37.87
CA TYR A 20 -24.19 -24.35 -38.39
C TYR A 20 -25.17 -25.33 -39.04
N HIS A 21 -26.45 -25.22 -38.67
CA HIS A 21 -27.48 -26.10 -39.21
C HIS A 21 -27.85 -25.74 -40.65
N ASN A 22 -28.03 -26.77 -41.48
CA ASN A 22 -28.56 -26.60 -42.83
C ASN A 22 -30.05 -26.25 -42.77
N GLN A 23 -30.49 -25.32 -43.62
CA GLN A 23 -31.90 -24.95 -43.72
C GLN A 23 -32.76 -26.16 -44.08
N GLY A 24 -33.84 -26.40 -43.33
CA GLY A 24 -34.78 -27.48 -43.59
C GLY A 24 -34.27 -28.89 -43.26
N ALA A 25 -33.01 -29.03 -42.81
CA ALA A 25 -32.47 -30.32 -42.41
C ALA A 25 -32.95 -30.74 -41.01
N MET A 26 -32.88 -32.04 -40.73
CA MET A 26 -33.25 -32.59 -39.43
C MET A 26 -32.26 -32.17 -38.34
N ILE A 27 -32.77 -31.69 -37.21
CA ILE A 27 -31.97 -31.36 -36.02
C ILE A 27 -31.64 -32.67 -35.27
N THR A 28 -30.37 -32.92 -34.98
CA THR A 28 -29.91 -34.12 -34.27
C THR A 28 -29.30 -33.79 -32.90
N ASP A 29 -29.34 -34.73 -31.95
CA ASP A 29 -28.66 -34.58 -30.66
C ASP A 29 -27.13 -34.49 -30.84
N SER A 30 -26.56 -35.18 -31.85
CA SER A 30 -25.13 -35.11 -32.17
C SER A 30 -24.69 -33.68 -32.52
N ASP A 31 -25.47 -32.95 -33.34
CA ASP A 31 -25.13 -31.59 -33.75
C ASP A 31 -25.20 -30.61 -32.57
N LEU A 32 -26.22 -30.72 -31.71
CA LEU A 32 -26.35 -29.91 -30.49
C LEU A 32 -25.21 -30.18 -29.49
N ASN A 33 -24.86 -31.46 -29.31
CA ASN A 33 -23.78 -31.87 -28.43
C ASN A 33 -22.41 -31.42 -28.94
N GLU A 34 -22.17 -31.49 -30.26
CA GLU A 34 -20.93 -31.00 -30.87
C GLU A 34 -20.80 -29.48 -30.79
N SER A 35 -21.87 -28.73 -31.05
CA SER A 35 -21.88 -27.27 -30.87
C SER A 35 -21.50 -26.90 -29.43
N THR A 36 -22.08 -27.58 -28.45
CA THR A 36 -21.75 -27.40 -27.03
C THR A 36 -20.28 -27.75 -26.73
N ALA A 37 -19.78 -28.86 -27.28
CA ALA A 37 -18.39 -29.28 -27.09
C ALA A 37 -17.39 -28.29 -27.70
N LEU A 38 -17.69 -27.75 -28.89
CA LEU A 38 -16.88 -26.72 -29.55
C LEU A 38 -16.85 -25.42 -28.76
N ALA A 39 -18.01 -24.95 -28.31
CA ALA A 39 -18.11 -23.74 -27.48
C ALA A 39 -17.34 -23.90 -26.17
N ARG A 40 -17.52 -25.03 -25.48
CA ARG A 40 -16.79 -25.35 -24.24
C ARG A 40 -15.28 -25.40 -24.48
N LEU A 41 -14.83 -26.13 -25.51
CA LEU A 41 -13.41 -26.27 -25.82
C LEU A 41 -12.75 -24.91 -26.07
N ARG A 42 -13.44 -24.00 -26.78
CA ARG A 42 -12.96 -22.63 -27.01
C ARG A 42 -12.81 -21.84 -25.71
N VAL A 43 -13.79 -21.90 -24.82
CA VAL A 43 -13.72 -21.21 -23.52
C VAL A 43 -12.59 -21.78 -22.65
N GLU A 44 -12.47 -23.11 -22.56
CA GLU A 44 -11.39 -23.76 -21.80
C GLU A 44 -10.00 -23.46 -22.37
N GLN A 45 -9.84 -23.48 -23.70
CA GLN A 45 -8.58 -23.13 -24.36
C GLN A 45 -8.24 -21.65 -24.19
N MET A 46 -9.23 -20.76 -24.27
CA MET A 46 -9.02 -19.33 -24.01
C MET A 46 -8.60 -19.11 -22.55
N GLY A 47 -9.22 -19.79 -21.58
CA GLY A 47 -8.84 -19.67 -20.17
C GLY A 47 -7.42 -20.15 -19.85
N ASN A 48 -6.89 -21.14 -20.58
CA ASN A 48 -5.52 -21.62 -20.37
C ASN A 48 -4.46 -20.59 -20.78
N ASP A 49 -4.73 -19.79 -21.82
CA ASP A 49 -3.71 -18.96 -22.47
C ASP A 49 -3.99 -17.44 -22.33
N THR A 50 -5.25 -17.02 -22.13
CA THR A 50 -5.83 -15.65 -21.93
C THR A 50 -5.00 -14.46 -22.47
N ILE A 51 -4.91 -14.32 -23.80
CA ILE A 51 -4.11 -13.28 -24.48
C ILE A 51 -4.81 -12.75 -25.74
N LEU A 52 -4.43 -11.52 -26.13
CA LEU A 52 -4.80 -10.89 -27.40
C LEU A 52 -3.91 -11.42 -28.56
N ASP A 53 -2.62 -11.07 -28.59
CA ASP A 53 -1.69 -11.43 -29.67
C ASP A 53 -0.43 -12.14 -29.17
N GLY A 54 0.08 -13.09 -29.96
CA GLY A 54 1.43 -13.66 -29.79
C GLY A 54 1.48 -15.19 -29.79
N VAL A 55 2.56 -15.74 -29.24
CA VAL A 55 2.82 -17.19 -29.16
C VAL A 55 3.12 -17.63 -27.73
N PRO A 56 2.42 -18.67 -27.22
CA PRO A 56 2.72 -19.23 -25.90
C PRO A 56 4.12 -19.82 -25.80
N ALA A 57 4.85 -19.50 -24.73
CA ALA A 57 6.16 -20.05 -24.40
C ALA A 57 6.15 -21.58 -24.40
N LYS A 58 5.09 -22.17 -23.83
CA LYS A 58 4.86 -23.61 -23.81
C LYS A 58 3.82 -24.02 -24.84
N GLY A 59 4.23 -24.84 -25.80
CA GLY A 59 3.33 -25.36 -26.84
C GLY A 59 3.01 -24.37 -27.97
N GLY A 60 3.61 -23.18 -27.98
CA GLY A 60 3.49 -22.23 -29.09
C GLY A 60 4.19 -22.67 -30.37
N CYS A 61 3.84 -22.04 -31.50
CA CYS A 61 4.38 -22.36 -32.82
C CYS A 61 5.78 -21.79 -33.09
N VAL A 62 6.35 -21.03 -32.16
CA VAL A 62 7.72 -20.51 -32.21
C VAL A 62 8.52 -21.15 -31.07
N GLY A 63 9.68 -21.69 -31.40
CA GLY A 63 10.69 -22.09 -30.44
C GLY A 63 11.82 -21.07 -30.41
N ILE A 64 12.44 -20.88 -29.25
CA ILE A 64 13.58 -19.99 -29.07
C ILE A 64 14.81 -20.82 -28.73
N GLN A 65 15.87 -20.67 -29.53
CA GLN A 65 17.19 -21.19 -29.20
C GLN A 65 18.01 -20.09 -28.51
N HIS A 66 18.48 -20.40 -27.31
CA HIS A 66 19.31 -19.52 -26.51
C HIS A 66 20.80 -19.72 -26.88
N ALA A 67 21.49 -18.64 -27.22
CA ALA A 67 22.92 -18.60 -27.47
C ALA A 67 23.62 -17.63 -26.49
N ASN A 68 24.96 -17.68 -26.41
CA ASN A 68 25.79 -16.79 -25.57
C ASN A 68 25.31 -16.70 -24.11
N GLY A 69 25.08 -17.84 -23.46
CA GLY A 69 24.63 -17.88 -22.06
C GLY A 69 23.21 -17.35 -21.83
N GLY A 70 22.38 -17.24 -22.89
CA GLY A 70 20.99 -16.80 -22.80
C GLY A 70 20.74 -15.34 -23.20
N THR A 71 21.76 -14.64 -23.70
CA THR A 71 21.66 -13.22 -24.11
C THR A 71 21.20 -13.02 -25.55
N VAL A 72 21.33 -14.04 -26.40
CA VAL A 72 20.91 -13.98 -27.81
C VAL A 72 19.86 -15.07 -28.04
N HIS A 73 18.73 -14.69 -28.64
CA HIS A 73 17.56 -15.54 -28.83
C HIS A 73 17.24 -15.69 -30.32
N HIS A 74 17.49 -16.86 -30.89
CA HIS A 74 17.15 -17.16 -32.28
C HIS A 74 15.83 -17.92 -32.38
N PRO A 75 14.83 -17.42 -33.12
CA PRO A 75 13.55 -18.09 -33.27
C PRO A 75 13.59 -19.19 -34.33
N PHE A 76 12.73 -20.19 -34.19
CA PHE A 76 12.45 -21.20 -35.22
C PHE A 76 10.98 -21.62 -35.17
N LEU A 77 10.41 -21.99 -36.32
CA LEU A 77 9.03 -22.45 -36.43
C LEU A 77 8.90 -23.91 -36.01
N LYS A 78 7.81 -24.23 -35.32
CA LYS A 78 7.41 -25.58 -34.94
C LYS A 78 5.88 -25.68 -34.88
N GLN A 79 5.38 -26.91 -34.83
CA GLN A 79 3.95 -27.14 -34.59
C GLN A 79 3.56 -26.59 -33.21
N GLY A 80 2.42 -25.93 -33.10
CA GLY A 80 1.99 -25.30 -31.86
C GLY A 80 0.90 -24.25 -32.03
N ILE A 81 0.78 -23.38 -31.05
CA ILE A 81 -0.32 -22.42 -30.89
C ILE A 81 0.17 -21.01 -31.26
N VAL A 82 -0.73 -20.19 -31.82
CA VAL A 82 -0.53 -18.75 -32.05
C VAL A 82 -1.86 -18.03 -31.82
N TYR A 83 -1.82 -16.79 -31.36
CA TYR A 83 -2.96 -15.92 -31.13
C TYR A 83 -2.84 -14.66 -31.97
N ALA A 84 -3.94 -14.27 -32.60
CA ALA A 84 -4.11 -12.99 -33.28
C ALA A 84 -5.50 -12.43 -32.95
N ASP A 85 -5.58 -11.22 -32.41
CA ASP A 85 -6.76 -10.52 -31.90
C ASP A 85 -7.64 -11.36 -30.97
N GLY A 86 -7.01 -12.20 -30.14
CA GLY A 86 -7.67 -13.14 -29.24
C GLY A 86 -8.17 -14.42 -29.92
N VAL A 87 -8.00 -14.55 -31.24
CA VAL A 87 -8.33 -15.75 -32.00
C VAL A 87 -7.18 -16.74 -31.95
N ARG A 88 -7.46 -17.91 -31.38
CA ARG A 88 -6.51 -19.01 -31.25
C ARG A 88 -6.36 -19.80 -32.55
N GLY A 89 -5.16 -19.80 -33.11
CA GLY A 89 -4.73 -20.66 -34.20
C GLY A 89 -3.92 -21.89 -33.74
N THR A 90 -3.85 -22.91 -34.59
CA THR A 90 -3.00 -24.10 -34.33
C THR A 90 -2.25 -24.51 -35.58
N VAL A 91 -0.94 -24.27 -35.57
CA VAL A 91 -0.03 -24.59 -36.66
C VAL A 91 0.35 -26.08 -36.59
N ARG A 92 0.16 -26.80 -37.70
CA ARG A 92 0.41 -28.24 -37.79
C ARG A 92 1.19 -28.59 -39.05
N ASP A 93 1.99 -29.63 -38.94
CA ASP A 93 2.75 -30.19 -40.04
C ASP A 93 1.99 -31.37 -40.67
N VAL A 94 1.88 -31.40 -41.99
CA VAL A 94 1.17 -32.46 -42.75
C VAL A 94 1.74 -33.85 -42.44
N ASN A 95 3.05 -33.95 -42.23
CA ASN A 95 3.74 -35.21 -41.94
C ASN A 95 3.96 -35.44 -40.44
N GLY A 96 3.47 -34.54 -39.58
CA GLY A 96 3.76 -34.57 -38.14
C GLY A 96 5.25 -34.42 -37.83
N LYS A 97 6.05 -33.82 -38.72
CA LYS A 97 7.50 -33.69 -38.55
C LYS A 97 7.82 -32.88 -37.29
N THR A 98 8.86 -33.31 -36.57
CA THR A 98 9.43 -32.50 -35.48
C THR A 98 10.37 -31.45 -36.08
N HIS A 99 10.17 -30.19 -35.69
CA HIS A 99 10.94 -29.05 -36.16
C HIS A 99 11.95 -28.60 -35.09
N SER A 100 13.08 -28.06 -35.53
CA SER A 100 14.18 -27.65 -34.63
C SER A 100 14.92 -26.45 -35.20
N ALA A 101 15.74 -25.81 -34.36
CA ALA A 101 16.55 -24.66 -34.76
C ALA A 101 17.56 -24.93 -35.89
N ALA A 102 17.89 -26.20 -36.19
CA ALA A 102 18.78 -26.55 -37.30
C ALA A 102 18.18 -26.22 -38.67
N ASN A 103 16.85 -26.32 -38.81
CA ASN A 103 16.12 -25.95 -40.03
C ASN A 103 14.93 -25.07 -39.63
N PRO A 104 15.18 -23.78 -39.31
CA PRO A 104 14.24 -22.98 -38.54
C PRO A 104 12.95 -22.62 -39.29
N LEU A 105 12.92 -22.80 -40.61
CA LEU A 105 11.80 -22.42 -41.49
C LEU A 105 11.16 -23.62 -42.20
N ASP A 106 11.56 -24.86 -41.88
CA ASP A 106 11.08 -26.07 -42.58
C ASP A 106 9.56 -26.22 -42.56
N LEU A 107 8.90 -25.80 -41.47
CA LEU A 107 7.45 -25.85 -41.31
C LEU A 107 6.70 -25.08 -42.40
N LEU A 108 7.29 -24.02 -42.96
CA LEU A 108 6.63 -23.22 -44.01
C LEU A 108 6.22 -24.06 -45.22
N LYS A 109 6.91 -25.17 -45.50
CA LYS A 109 6.71 -26.02 -46.69
C LYS A 109 5.65 -27.11 -46.50
N SER A 110 5.20 -27.36 -45.27
CA SER A 110 4.41 -28.55 -44.94
C SER A 110 3.26 -28.24 -43.97
N GLN A 111 2.66 -27.05 -44.08
CA GLN A 111 1.56 -26.63 -43.22
C GLN A 111 0.25 -27.31 -43.62
N VAL A 112 -0.48 -27.87 -42.65
CA VAL A 112 -1.78 -28.53 -42.91
C VAL A 112 -2.83 -27.55 -43.45
N ASP A 113 -2.83 -26.33 -42.92
CA ASP A 113 -3.83 -25.31 -43.23
C ASP A 113 -3.38 -24.37 -44.37
N PHE A 114 -2.18 -24.60 -44.93
CA PHE A 114 -1.65 -23.89 -46.09
C PHE A 114 -0.94 -24.88 -47.04
N PRO A 115 -1.69 -25.78 -47.71
CA PRO A 115 -1.14 -26.74 -48.67
C PRO A 115 -0.54 -26.03 -49.89
N ASP A 116 0.50 -26.59 -50.51
CA ASP A 116 1.19 -25.97 -51.66
C ASP A 116 1.51 -24.46 -51.49
N PRO A 117 2.14 -24.07 -50.36
CA PRO A 117 2.40 -22.67 -50.08
C PRO A 117 3.37 -22.09 -51.13
N PRO A 118 3.20 -20.82 -51.54
CA PRO A 118 4.10 -20.15 -52.47
C PRO A 118 5.56 -20.24 -52.04
N GLY A 119 6.45 -20.44 -53.00
CA GLY A 119 7.89 -20.29 -52.77
C GLY A 119 8.23 -18.84 -52.46
N VAL A 120 9.19 -18.61 -51.55
CA VAL A 120 9.62 -17.25 -51.17
C VAL A 120 11.10 -17.07 -51.46
N ASP A 121 11.46 -15.95 -52.08
CA ASP A 121 12.85 -15.56 -52.26
C ASP A 121 13.41 -15.11 -50.92
N ALA A 122 14.13 -16.01 -50.28
CA ALA A 122 14.67 -15.79 -48.95
C ALA A 122 15.87 -14.80 -48.93
N ASN A 123 16.29 -14.26 -50.08
CA ASN A 123 17.45 -13.37 -50.18
C ASN A 123 17.17 -11.91 -49.80
N GLU A 124 15.90 -11.54 -49.57
CA GLU A 124 15.51 -10.20 -49.13
C GLU A 124 15.11 -10.19 -47.64
N PRO A 125 15.12 -9.02 -46.97
CA PRO A 125 14.57 -8.88 -45.63
C PRO A 125 13.05 -9.12 -45.60
N LEU A 126 12.60 -10.08 -44.80
CA LEU A 126 11.21 -10.52 -44.70
C LEU A 126 10.71 -10.49 -43.25
N ILE A 127 9.40 -10.42 -43.08
CA ILE A 127 8.69 -10.60 -41.82
C ILE A 127 7.86 -11.89 -41.87
N VAL A 128 7.98 -12.71 -40.84
CA VAL A 128 7.11 -13.87 -40.62
C VAL A 128 5.89 -13.44 -39.83
N TYR A 129 4.71 -13.82 -40.30
CA TYR A 129 3.45 -13.55 -39.62
C TYR A 129 2.49 -14.73 -39.70
N ALA A 130 1.55 -14.81 -38.76
CA ALA A 130 0.42 -15.72 -38.83
C ALA A 130 -0.81 -14.98 -39.38
N ASP A 131 -1.53 -15.59 -40.32
CA ASP A 131 -2.85 -15.20 -40.79
C ASP A 131 -3.86 -16.26 -40.31
N ILE A 132 -4.78 -15.83 -39.44
CA ILE A 132 -5.78 -16.67 -38.80
C ILE A 132 -7.16 -16.20 -39.24
N TRP A 133 -7.97 -17.13 -39.75
CA TRP A 133 -9.30 -16.83 -40.28
C TRP A 133 -10.20 -18.07 -40.25
N HIS A 134 -11.48 -17.93 -40.58
CA HIS A 134 -12.44 -19.03 -40.55
C HIS A 134 -12.88 -19.46 -41.95
N ARG A 135 -12.83 -20.77 -42.22
CA ARG A 135 -13.32 -21.38 -43.46
C ARG A 135 -14.50 -22.29 -43.21
N THR A 136 -15.47 -22.32 -44.13
CA THR A 136 -16.51 -23.35 -44.17
C THR A 136 -15.92 -24.71 -44.54
N VAL A 137 -16.30 -25.75 -43.82
CA VAL A 137 -15.95 -27.14 -44.12
C VAL A 137 -17.23 -27.91 -44.41
N HIS A 138 -17.25 -28.52 -45.59
CA HIS A 138 -18.39 -29.28 -46.07
C HIS A 138 -18.21 -30.79 -45.90
N PRO A 139 -19.31 -31.57 -45.98
CA PRO A 139 -19.24 -33.03 -45.83
C PRO A 139 -18.38 -33.75 -46.88
N LEU A 140 -18.11 -33.14 -48.04
CA LEU A 140 -17.18 -33.68 -49.03
C LEU A 140 -15.74 -33.80 -48.50
N GLU A 141 -15.35 -32.94 -47.56
CA GLU A 141 -14.02 -32.97 -46.95
C GLU A 141 -13.93 -33.88 -45.72
N ASP A 142 -15.05 -34.03 -45.00
CA ASP A 142 -15.17 -34.96 -43.89
C ASP A 142 -16.53 -35.67 -43.93
N GLY A 143 -16.51 -36.91 -44.44
CA GLY A 143 -17.71 -37.75 -44.52
C GLY A 143 -18.39 -37.98 -43.17
N ARG A 144 -17.69 -37.78 -42.03
CA ARG A 144 -18.32 -37.83 -40.70
C ARG A 144 -19.32 -36.68 -40.47
N MET A 145 -19.37 -35.65 -41.29
CA MET A 145 -20.39 -34.60 -41.17
C MET A 145 -21.77 -35.03 -41.68
N THR A 146 -21.83 -36.15 -42.42
CA THR A 146 -23.11 -36.75 -42.84
C THR A 146 -23.67 -37.69 -41.77
N GLU A 147 -25.00 -37.81 -41.72
CA GLU A 147 -25.66 -38.75 -40.81
C GLU A 147 -26.04 -40.04 -41.54
N VAL A 148 -25.36 -41.13 -41.16
CA VAL A 148 -25.53 -42.46 -41.78
C VAL A 148 -26.94 -43.00 -41.52
N ALA A 149 -27.52 -42.70 -40.35
CA ALA A 149 -28.90 -43.06 -40.03
C ALA A 149 -29.93 -42.33 -40.93
N LEU A 150 -29.53 -41.25 -41.59
CA LEU A 150 -30.34 -40.48 -42.53
C LEU A 150 -29.85 -40.64 -43.97
N HIS A 151 -29.36 -41.83 -44.33
CA HIS A 151 -28.87 -42.15 -45.67
C HIS A 151 -27.75 -41.22 -46.17
N GLY A 152 -26.92 -40.68 -45.25
CA GLY A 152 -25.82 -39.78 -45.61
C GLY A 152 -26.25 -38.33 -45.80
N ALA A 153 -27.44 -37.93 -45.31
CA ALA A 153 -27.87 -36.54 -45.35
C ALA A 153 -26.94 -35.63 -44.51
N ALA A 154 -26.67 -34.45 -45.03
CA ALA A 154 -25.94 -33.41 -44.31
C ALA A 154 -26.92 -32.57 -43.46
N THR A 155 -26.81 -32.67 -42.13
CA THR A 155 -27.68 -31.96 -41.18
C THR A 155 -27.13 -30.58 -40.79
N ALA A 156 -25.82 -30.41 -40.88
CA ALA A 156 -25.08 -29.21 -40.53
C ALA A 156 -23.74 -29.15 -41.27
N PHE A 157 -23.19 -27.96 -41.46
CA PHE A 157 -21.81 -27.74 -41.87
C PHE A 157 -20.97 -27.21 -40.70
N ARG A 158 -19.65 -27.30 -40.81
CA ARG A 158 -18.73 -26.81 -39.77
C ARG A 158 -17.98 -25.62 -40.31
N THR A 159 -17.47 -24.77 -39.42
CA THR A 159 -16.36 -23.89 -39.76
C THR A 159 -15.08 -24.46 -39.16
N LYS A 160 -13.93 -24.10 -39.73
CA LYS A 160 -12.60 -24.46 -39.24
C LYS A 160 -11.75 -23.20 -39.13
N THR A 161 -10.97 -23.08 -38.04
CA THR A 161 -9.94 -22.06 -37.94
C THR A 161 -8.77 -22.45 -38.83
N MET A 162 -8.48 -21.62 -39.83
CA MET A 162 -7.31 -21.70 -40.67
C MET A 162 -6.17 -20.97 -39.96
N THR A 163 -4.97 -21.54 -39.94
CA THR A 163 -3.80 -20.93 -39.31
C THR A 163 -2.61 -21.08 -40.24
N GLN A 164 -2.26 -19.99 -40.92
CA GLN A 164 -1.26 -20.01 -41.98
C GLN A 164 -0.09 -19.13 -41.55
N ILE A 165 1.11 -19.69 -41.52
CA ILE A 165 2.33 -18.91 -41.35
C ILE A 165 2.80 -18.48 -42.74
N LYS A 166 2.88 -17.17 -42.95
CA LYS A 166 3.17 -16.53 -44.23
C LYS A 166 4.39 -15.62 -44.10
N LEU A 167 4.92 -15.23 -45.25
CA LEU A 167 6.04 -14.31 -45.38
C LEU A 167 5.57 -13.07 -46.14
N ALA A 168 6.07 -11.91 -45.74
CA ALA A 168 5.90 -10.65 -46.43
C ALA A 168 7.21 -9.86 -46.42
N PRO A 169 7.41 -8.88 -47.32
CA PRO A 169 8.52 -7.94 -47.24
C PRO A 169 8.60 -7.29 -45.85
N ALA A 170 9.79 -7.10 -45.29
CA ALA A 170 9.94 -6.56 -43.93
C ALA A 170 9.24 -5.20 -43.73
N GLY A 171 9.18 -4.37 -44.78
CA GLY A 171 8.46 -3.08 -44.76
C GLY A 171 6.93 -3.18 -44.62
N ALA A 172 6.35 -4.37 -44.74
CA ALA A 172 4.92 -4.60 -44.54
C ALA A 172 4.52 -4.83 -43.06
N ALA A 173 5.50 -4.90 -42.14
CA ALA A 173 5.24 -5.24 -40.73
C ALA A 173 4.17 -4.35 -40.09
N ASP A 174 4.23 -3.02 -40.29
CA ASP A 174 3.25 -2.09 -39.73
C ASP A 174 1.85 -2.26 -40.33
N SER A 175 1.75 -2.52 -41.64
CA SER A 175 0.48 -2.79 -42.31
C SER A 175 -0.16 -4.07 -41.78
N ILE A 176 0.63 -5.12 -41.57
CA ILE A 176 0.17 -6.41 -41.02
C ILE A 176 -0.27 -6.25 -39.56
N ALA A 177 0.56 -5.62 -38.71
CA ALA A 177 0.25 -5.45 -37.29
C ALA A 177 -1.04 -4.66 -37.06
N ASN A 178 -1.31 -3.66 -37.89
CA ASN A 178 -2.50 -2.82 -37.78
C ASN A 178 -3.69 -3.34 -38.59
N GLY A 179 -3.50 -4.39 -39.41
CA GLY A 179 -4.53 -4.88 -40.32
C GLY A 179 -4.98 -3.81 -41.33
N SER A 180 -4.02 -3.10 -41.93
CA SER A 180 -4.23 -1.93 -42.78
C SER A 180 -3.47 -2.01 -44.10
N GLY A 181 -3.79 -1.11 -45.04
CA GLY A 181 -3.13 -1.05 -46.34
C GLY A 181 -3.28 -2.36 -47.11
N ALA A 182 -2.18 -2.98 -47.54
CA ALA A 182 -2.21 -4.22 -48.31
C ALA A 182 -2.68 -5.45 -47.50
N PHE A 183 -2.80 -5.33 -46.18
CA PHE A 183 -3.20 -6.41 -45.26
C PHE A 183 -4.46 -6.02 -44.45
N PRO A 184 -5.58 -5.70 -45.10
CA PRO A 184 -6.83 -5.39 -44.39
C PRO A 184 -7.36 -6.62 -43.64
N ARG A 185 -8.14 -6.38 -42.57
CA ARG A 185 -8.81 -7.45 -41.80
C ARG A 185 -10.04 -8.00 -42.53
N ILE A 186 -10.76 -7.13 -43.23
CA ILE A 186 -11.94 -7.43 -44.02
C ILE A 186 -12.04 -6.38 -45.13
N GLY A 187 -12.68 -6.71 -46.25
CA GLY A 187 -12.92 -5.73 -47.30
C GLY A 187 -13.84 -4.60 -46.87
N SER A 188 -13.87 -3.54 -47.67
CA SER A 188 -14.70 -2.35 -47.40
C SER A 188 -15.58 -1.94 -48.58
N GLY A 189 -15.75 -2.81 -49.57
CA GLY A 189 -16.63 -2.56 -50.72
C GLY A 189 -18.09 -2.36 -50.29
N ARG A 190 -18.73 -1.29 -50.75
CA ARG A 190 -20.10 -0.94 -50.34
C ARG A 190 -21.13 -1.37 -51.38
N LEU A 191 -22.01 -2.29 -50.99
CA LEU A 191 -23.13 -2.72 -51.81
C LEU A 191 -24.29 -1.73 -51.75
N ALA A 192 -24.83 -1.42 -52.91
CA ALA A 192 -26.09 -0.70 -53.10
C ALA A 192 -27.03 -1.52 -53.99
N VAL A 193 -28.32 -1.43 -53.71
CA VAL A 193 -29.38 -2.01 -54.54
C VAL A 193 -30.21 -0.88 -55.11
N SER A 194 -30.58 -1.01 -56.39
CA SER A 194 -31.52 -0.11 -57.06
C SER A 194 -32.52 -0.91 -57.87
N ASP A 195 -33.73 -0.38 -58.04
CA ASP A 195 -34.71 -0.97 -58.94
C ASP A 195 -34.24 -0.84 -60.40
N LEU A 196 -34.53 -1.86 -61.21
CA LEU A 196 -34.36 -1.72 -62.65
C LEU A 196 -35.50 -0.88 -63.19
N ASP A 197 -35.16 0.33 -63.68
CA ASP A 197 -36.09 1.18 -64.43
C ASP A 197 -36.60 0.41 -65.67
N ASN A 198 -37.80 -0.16 -65.57
CA ASN A 198 -38.51 -0.77 -66.71
C ASN A 198 -39.09 0.29 -67.68
N SER A 199 -38.64 1.54 -67.60
CA SER A 199 -39.19 2.65 -68.39
C SER A 199 -38.72 2.67 -69.85
N ASP A 200 -37.74 1.85 -70.25
CA ASP A 200 -37.12 1.90 -71.58
C ASP A 200 -37.49 0.75 -72.55
N THR A 201 -38.59 0.03 -72.30
CA THR A 201 -39.29 -0.70 -73.39
C THR A 201 -40.53 0.04 -73.84
N GLY A 202 -40.38 1.33 -74.17
CA GLY A 202 -41.28 1.97 -75.10
C GLY A 202 -41.09 1.30 -76.45
N ASN A 203 -42.10 0.59 -76.96
CA ASN A 203 -42.09 0.14 -78.34
C ASN A 203 -41.96 1.39 -79.23
N ASP A 204 -40.84 1.58 -79.92
CA ASP A 204 -40.61 2.70 -80.85
C ASP A 204 -41.74 2.83 -81.89
N CYS A 205 -42.51 1.75 -82.14
CA CYS A 205 -43.64 1.72 -83.05
C CYS A 205 -45.03 1.86 -82.38
N ASP A 206 -45.13 1.91 -81.05
CA ASP A 206 -46.40 2.18 -80.33
C ASP A 206 -46.17 2.88 -78.97
N PRO A 207 -46.04 4.22 -78.96
CA PRO A 207 -45.91 5.01 -77.73
C PRO A 207 -47.20 5.10 -76.91
N CYS A 208 -48.30 4.47 -77.34
CA CYS A 208 -49.59 4.46 -76.65
C CYS A 208 -49.92 3.10 -76.01
N ALA A 209 -49.04 2.10 -76.11
CA ALA A 209 -49.24 0.82 -75.45
C ALA A 209 -49.23 1.04 -73.92
N THR A 210 -50.37 0.79 -73.27
CA THR A 210 -50.50 0.83 -71.82
C THR A 210 -49.48 -0.12 -71.21
N GLN A 211 -48.52 0.42 -70.45
CA GLN A 211 -47.60 -0.39 -69.67
C GLN A 211 -48.44 -1.19 -68.66
N ILE A 212 -48.58 -2.50 -68.89
CA ILE A 212 -49.11 -3.40 -67.88
C ILE A 212 -48.06 -3.42 -66.78
N PRO A 213 -48.37 -3.01 -65.54
CA PRO A 213 -47.44 -3.22 -64.44
C PRO A 213 -47.29 -4.73 -64.28
N VAL A 214 -46.15 -5.26 -64.71
CA VAL A 214 -45.79 -6.63 -64.37
C VAL A 214 -45.61 -6.63 -62.85
N GLU A 215 -46.33 -7.50 -62.14
CA GLU A 215 -46.07 -7.70 -60.72
C GLU A 215 -44.63 -8.23 -60.58
N ASN A 216 -43.72 -7.35 -60.16
CA ASN A 216 -42.33 -7.71 -59.87
C ASN A 216 -42.33 -8.72 -58.73
N THR A 217 -42.09 -9.99 -59.04
CA THR A 217 -42.08 -11.07 -58.05
C THR A 217 -40.67 -11.62 -57.92
N VAL A 218 -40.02 -11.31 -56.79
CA VAL A 218 -38.74 -11.92 -56.42
C VAL A 218 -38.97 -13.31 -55.84
N THR A 219 -37.99 -14.22 -55.97
CA THR A 219 -38.06 -15.57 -55.39
C THR A 219 -37.68 -15.57 -53.91
N ASN A 220 -38.27 -16.46 -53.10
CA ASN A 220 -37.80 -16.68 -51.73
C ASN A 220 -36.41 -17.34 -51.74
N SER A 221 -35.36 -16.56 -51.51
CA SER A 221 -33.98 -17.03 -51.61
C SER A 221 -33.02 -16.17 -50.78
N LEU A 222 -31.82 -16.69 -50.53
CA LEU A 222 -30.72 -15.95 -49.92
C LEU A 222 -29.63 -15.78 -51.00
N LEU A 223 -29.68 -14.63 -51.67
CA LEU A 223 -28.73 -14.31 -52.73
C LEU A 223 -27.38 -13.94 -52.13
N ARG A 224 -26.33 -14.64 -52.56
CA ARG A 224 -24.93 -14.36 -52.26
C ARG A 224 -24.26 -13.75 -53.47
N ILE A 225 -23.45 -12.73 -53.25
CA ILE A 225 -22.49 -12.20 -54.22
C ILE A 225 -21.12 -12.24 -53.54
N GLU A 226 -20.13 -12.89 -54.15
CA GLU A 226 -18.80 -13.11 -53.56
C GLU A 226 -17.69 -12.67 -54.51
N ILE A 227 -16.64 -12.05 -53.97
CA ILE A 227 -15.36 -11.86 -54.64
C ILE A 227 -14.61 -13.19 -54.62
N VAL A 228 -14.50 -13.82 -55.78
CA VAL A 228 -13.85 -15.14 -55.95
C VAL A 228 -12.40 -15.01 -56.40
N ASP A 229 -12.02 -13.87 -56.97
CA ASP A 229 -10.65 -13.56 -57.36
C ASP A 229 -10.38 -12.05 -57.28
N VAL A 230 -9.14 -11.69 -56.99
CA VAL A 230 -8.63 -10.31 -56.92
C VAL A 230 -7.24 -10.29 -57.55
N GLU A 231 -7.04 -9.41 -58.52
CA GLU A 231 -5.75 -9.12 -59.15
C GLU A 231 -5.21 -7.79 -58.60
N GLY A 232 -3.95 -7.75 -58.17
CA GLY A 232 -3.36 -6.59 -57.49
C GLY A 232 -3.54 -6.62 -55.97
N LEU A 233 -2.99 -5.62 -55.28
CA LEU A 233 -3.02 -5.53 -53.82
C LEU A 233 -4.42 -5.18 -53.32
N ALA A 234 -4.79 -5.66 -52.13
CA ALA A 234 -6.14 -5.49 -51.58
C ALA A 234 -6.60 -4.03 -51.49
N GLN A 235 -5.71 -3.09 -51.17
CA GLN A 235 -5.98 -1.64 -51.06
C GLN A 235 -6.17 -0.92 -52.41
N ASN A 236 -5.70 -1.51 -53.50
CA ASN A 236 -5.78 -0.94 -54.84
C ASN A 236 -5.77 -2.07 -55.88
N PRO A 237 -6.88 -2.84 -55.96
CA PRO A 237 -6.98 -3.94 -56.90
C PRO A 237 -6.98 -3.41 -58.35
N ASN A 238 -6.36 -4.15 -59.25
CA ASN A 238 -6.45 -3.88 -60.70
C ASN A 238 -7.79 -4.39 -61.24
N ALA A 239 -8.15 -5.60 -60.84
CA ALA A 239 -9.39 -6.26 -61.24
C ALA A 239 -9.93 -7.14 -60.12
N ILE A 240 -11.24 -7.35 -60.14
CA ILE A 240 -11.94 -8.26 -59.24
C ILE A 240 -12.84 -9.18 -60.05
N THR A 241 -13.09 -10.38 -59.53
CA THR A 241 -14.02 -11.33 -60.14
C THR A 241 -15.13 -11.62 -59.15
N LEU A 242 -16.38 -11.40 -59.58
CA LEU A 242 -17.57 -11.65 -58.79
C LEU A 242 -18.29 -12.90 -59.29
N ALA A 243 -18.78 -13.71 -58.35
CA ALA A 243 -19.73 -14.78 -58.61
C ALA A 243 -20.98 -14.58 -57.76
N TRP A 244 -22.15 -14.98 -58.27
CA TRP A 244 -23.42 -14.82 -57.55
C TRP A 244 -24.27 -16.08 -57.59
N SER A 245 -25.03 -16.30 -56.51
CA SER A 245 -25.85 -17.50 -56.31
C SER A 245 -27.06 -17.22 -55.42
N SER A 246 -28.26 -17.50 -55.93
CA SER A 246 -29.53 -17.52 -55.23
C SER A 246 -29.64 -18.64 -54.18
N GLU A 247 -28.79 -19.67 -54.30
CA GLU A 247 -28.65 -20.81 -53.38
C GLU A 247 -27.53 -20.61 -52.33
N ASN A 248 -27.09 -19.36 -52.09
CA ASN A 248 -25.97 -19.03 -51.19
C ASN A 248 -24.68 -19.84 -51.45
N ALA A 249 -24.46 -20.24 -52.71
CA ALA A 249 -23.34 -21.09 -53.15
C ALA A 249 -23.21 -22.41 -52.36
N ALA A 250 -24.33 -22.92 -51.83
CA ALA A 250 -24.37 -24.09 -50.97
C ALA A 250 -24.24 -25.42 -51.74
N GLU A 251 -24.62 -25.43 -53.02
CA GLU A 251 -24.67 -26.64 -53.84
C GLU A 251 -23.28 -27.02 -54.37
N ILE A 252 -22.77 -28.13 -53.85
CA ILE A 252 -21.45 -28.68 -54.18
C ILE A 252 -21.53 -30.18 -54.43
N ALA A 253 -20.63 -30.70 -55.26
CA ALA A 253 -20.52 -32.13 -55.54
C ALA A 253 -19.07 -32.55 -55.83
N ALA A 254 -18.77 -33.82 -55.62
CA ALA A 254 -17.57 -34.43 -56.17
C ALA A 254 -17.77 -34.74 -57.66
N LEU A 255 -16.76 -34.53 -58.48
CA LEU A 255 -16.87 -34.70 -59.95
C LEU A 255 -17.20 -36.14 -60.38
N ASP A 256 -16.81 -37.12 -59.57
CA ASP A 256 -17.06 -38.55 -59.77
C ASP A 256 -18.42 -39.02 -59.21
N ALA A 257 -19.13 -38.17 -58.47
CA ALA A 257 -20.39 -38.48 -57.80
C ALA A 257 -21.38 -37.31 -57.84
N LEU A 258 -21.67 -36.81 -59.04
CA LEU A 258 -22.65 -35.73 -59.24
C LEU A 258 -24.09 -36.20 -58.93
N PRO A 259 -24.86 -35.45 -58.13
CA PRO A 259 -26.28 -35.71 -57.93
C PRO A 259 -27.10 -35.60 -59.22
N ASP A 260 -28.20 -36.34 -59.29
CA ASP A 260 -29.17 -36.22 -60.39
C ASP A 260 -29.68 -34.78 -60.48
N GLY A 261 -29.63 -34.20 -61.68
CA GLY A 261 -30.07 -32.83 -61.93
C GLY A 261 -29.11 -31.73 -61.46
N PHE A 262 -27.93 -32.05 -60.91
CA PHE A 262 -26.94 -31.02 -60.50
C PHE A 262 -26.49 -30.14 -61.67
N GLY A 263 -26.38 -30.75 -62.86
CA GLY A 263 -26.03 -30.10 -64.12
C GLY A 263 -27.21 -29.50 -64.90
N ASP A 264 -28.44 -29.67 -64.42
CA ASP A 264 -29.64 -29.32 -65.18
C ASP A 264 -29.98 -27.84 -64.98
N GLY A 265 -29.59 -27.00 -65.93
CA GLY A 265 -29.92 -25.57 -65.92
C GLY A 265 -28.85 -24.70 -66.57
N THR A 266 -29.01 -23.39 -66.45
CA THR A 266 -28.01 -22.40 -66.88
C THR A 266 -27.25 -21.94 -65.64
N PHE A 267 -26.13 -22.59 -65.38
CA PHE A 267 -25.26 -22.32 -64.24
C PHE A 267 -23.81 -22.16 -64.67
N VAL A 268 -23.00 -21.61 -63.77
CA VAL A 268 -21.54 -21.61 -63.85
C VAL A 268 -21.01 -22.56 -62.78
N TYR A 269 -19.96 -23.28 -63.13
CA TYR A 269 -19.38 -24.31 -62.29
C TYR A 269 -17.98 -23.90 -61.88
N GLU A 270 -17.81 -23.63 -60.59
CA GLU A 270 -16.50 -23.40 -59.96
C GLU A 270 -15.88 -24.76 -59.67
N HIS A 271 -14.78 -25.08 -60.34
CA HIS A 271 -13.96 -26.24 -60.09
C HIS A 271 -12.91 -25.91 -59.04
N PHE A 272 -13.00 -26.54 -57.86
CA PHE A 272 -12.20 -26.20 -56.68
C PHE A 272 -11.69 -27.44 -55.95
N ASP A 273 -10.71 -27.25 -55.08
CA ASP A 273 -10.21 -28.27 -54.16
C ASP A 273 -9.81 -27.67 -52.81
N ILE A 274 -9.20 -28.48 -51.95
CA ILE A 274 -8.76 -28.02 -50.63
C ILE A 274 -7.68 -26.93 -50.72
N THR A 275 -6.86 -26.93 -51.77
CA THR A 275 -5.79 -25.95 -51.95
C THR A 275 -6.39 -24.59 -52.29
N THR A 276 -7.29 -24.52 -53.29
CA THR A 276 -7.95 -23.25 -53.65
C THR A 276 -8.79 -22.70 -52.49
N GLU A 277 -9.49 -23.58 -51.76
CA GLU A 277 -10.27 -23.19 -50.59
C GLU A 277 -9.39 -22.71 -49.41
N SER A 278 -8.21 -23.29 -49.24
CA SER A 278 -7.24 -22.83 -48.23
C SER A 278 -6.51 -21.56 -48.67
N HIS A 279 -6.52 -21.21 -49.95
CA HIS A 279 -5.82 -20.05 -50.49
C HIS A 279 -6.68 -18.78 -50.54
N LYS A 280 -7.84 -18.76 -49.87
CA LYS A 280 -8.69 -17.56 -49.78
C LYS A 280 -8.15 -16.45 -48.86
N GLY A 281 -7.07 -16.68 -48.11
CA GLY A 281 -6.48 -15.64 -47.25
C GLY A 281 -5.74 -14.53 -47.99
N VAL A 282 -5.22 -13.54 -47.26
CA VAL A 282 -4.48 -12.41 -47.85
C VAL A 282 -3.02 -12.80 -48.13
N PHE A 283 -2.51 -12.46 -49.31
CA PHE A 283 -1.15 -12.77 -49.76
C PHE A 283 -0.37 -11.48 -49.99
N ALA A 284 0.91 -11.47 -49.60
CA ALA A 284 1.82 -10.38 -49.92
C ALA A 284 2.01 -10.22 -51.44
N ASP A 285 2.03 -11.35 -52.17
CA ASP A 285 1.94 -11.39 -53.62
C ASP A 285 0.69 -12.19 -54.04
N PRO A 286 -0.42 -11.51 -54.36
CA PRO A 286 -1.67 -12.14 -54.78
C PRO A 286 -1.56 -13.04 -56.01
N SER A 287 -0.55 -12.84 -56.87
CA SER A 287 -0.36 -13.65 -58.08
C SER A 287 0.07 -15.09 -57.79
N THR A 288 0.57 -15.36 -56.59
CA THR A 288 0.99 -16.70 -56.15
C THR A 288 -0.14 -17.54 -55.57
N ARG A 289 -1.34 -16.97 -55.44
CA ARG A 289 -2.51 -17.66 -54.91
C ARG A 289 -2.95 -18.79 -55.85
N ALA A 290 -3.45 -19.88 -55.28
CA ALA A 290 -4.13 -20.92 -56.05
C ALA A 290 -5.60 -20.53 -56.22
N THR A 291 -6.04 -20.30 -57.46
CA THR A 291 -7.41 -19.91 -57.78
C THR A 291 -8.23 -21.10 -58.29
N PRO A 292 -9.56 -21.07 -58.08
CA PRO A 292 -10.47 -22.03 -58.71
C PRO A 292 -10.74 -21.66 -60.18
N ASP A 293 -11.22 -22.62 -60.96
CA ASP A 293 -11.55 -22.43 -62.39
C ASP A 293 -13.07 -22.35 -62.59
N PHE A 294 -13.57 -21.33 -63.28
CA PHE A 294 -15.00 -21.18 -63.59
C PHE A 294 -15.32 -21.59 -65.02
N LEU A 295 -16.20 -22.57 -65.19
CA LEU A 295 -16.61 -23.11 -66.49
C LEU A 295 -18.13 -23.04 -66.69
N ALA A 296 -18.57 -22.83 -67.93
CA ALA A 296 -19.99 -22.84 -68.30
C ALA A 296 -20.61 -24.26 -68.31
N ALA A 297 -19.78 -25.30 -68.18
CA ALA A 297 -20.20 -26.69 -68.10
C ALA A 297 -19.25 -27.48 -67.21
N ILE A 298 -19.76 -28.52 -66.55
CA ILE A 298 -18.97 -29.38 -65.66
C ILE A 298 -17.95 -30.19 -66.46
N ASN A 299 -16.67 -29.98 -66.20
CA ASN A 299 -15.61 -30.84 -66.73
C ASN A 299 -15.29 -31.97 -65.73
N LYS A 300 -15.80 -33.19 -65.98
CA LYS A 300 -15.59 -34.35 -65.09
C LYS A 300 -14.12 -34.82 -64.98
N SER A 301 -13.26 -34.40 -65.91
CA SER A 301 -11.83 -34.75 -65.91
C SER A 301 -10.94 -33.59 -65.44
N HIS A 302 -11.54 -32.58 -64.81
CA HIS A 302 -10.80 -31.44 -64.28
C HIS A 302 -9.84 -31.86 -63.15
N ALA A 303 -8.71 -31.18 -63.03
CA ALA A 303 -7.70 -31.50 -62.01
C ALA A 303 -8.21 -31.25 -60.58
N ARG A 304 -9.06 -30.24 -60.42
CA ARG A 304 -9.77 -29.94 -59.16
C ARG A 304 -10.95 -30.91 -59.00
N GLY A 305 -10.94 -31.73 -57.96
CA GLY A 305 -11.86 -32.87 -57.79
C GLY A 305 -13.30 -32.53 -57.38
N HIS A 306 -13.59 -31.27 -57.04
CA HIS A 306 -14.92 -30.83 -56.61
C HIS A 306 -15.46 -29.72 -57.52
N VAL A 307 -16.79 -29.56 -57.50
CA VAL A 307 -17.50 -28.52 -58.24
C VAL A 307 -18.54 -27.83 -57.35
N ARG A 308 -18.63 -26.50 -57.44
CA ARG A 308 -19.66 -25.68 -56.81
C ARG A 308 -20.48 -24.98 -57.88
N ARG A 309 -21.79 -24.90 -57.67
CA ARG A 309 -22.73 -24.29 -58.61
C ARG A 309 -22.97 -22.82 -58.28
N TRP A 310 -22.94 -21.98 -59.32
CA TRP A 310 -23.19 -20.55 -59.27
C TRP A 310 -24.21 -20.15 -60.34
N ASP A 311 -25.00 -19.11 -60.09
CA ASP A 311 -25.93 -18.59 -61.08
C ASP A 311 -25.19 -17.83 -62.19
N GLY A 312 -24.17 -17.04 -61.84
CA GLY A 312 -23.34 -16.35 -62.81
C GLY A 312 -21.99 -15.88 -62.25
N HIS A 313 -21.12 -15.44 -63.16
CA HIS A 313 -19.74 -15.05 -62.89
C HIS A 313 -19.29 -13.97 -63.88
N CYS A 314 -18.59 -12.94 -63.40
CA CYS A 314 -18.03 -11.88 -64.25
C CYS A 314 -16.74 -11.28 -63.63
N ARG A 315 -15.76 -10.99 -64.49
CA ARG A 315 -14.53 -10.25 -64.12
C ARG A 315 -14.69 -8.77 -64.44
N TYR A 316 -14.27 -7.91 -63.54
CA TYR A 316 -14.36 -6.45 -63.65
C TYR A 316 -12.97 -5.84 -63.50
N GLU A 317 -12.59 -5.00 -64.45
CA GLU A 317 -11.50 -4.04 -64.25
C GLU A 317 -12.02 -2.90 -63.38
N ILE A 318 -11.31 -2.47 -62.33
CA ILE A 318 -11.82 -1.50 -61.35
C ILE A 318 -12.24 -0.18 -61.99
N ASP A 319 -11.44 0.32 -62.94
CA ASP A 319 -11.74 1.53 -63.73
C ASP A 319 -12.18 1.22 -65.18
N GLY A 320 -12.61 -0.01 -65.45
CA GLY A 320 -12.86 -0.50 -66.80
C GLY A 320 -14.21 -1.18 -67.00
N PRO A 321 -14.48 -1.67 -68.23
CA PRO A 321 -15.71 -2.37 -68.52
C PRO A 321 -15.72 -3.76 -67.86
N ALA A 322 -16.91 -4.23 -67.52
CA ALA A 322 -17.13 -5.63 -67.18
C ALA A 322 -16.75 -6.54 -68.35
N GLY A 323 -16.12 -7.67 -68.03
CA GLY A 323 -15.82 -8.74 -68.97
C GLY A 323 -17.06 -9.53 -69.40
N PRO A 324 -16.89 -10.60 -70.20
CA PRO A 324 -18.01 -11.46 -70.58
C PRO A 324 -18.59 -12.16 -69.34
N THR A 325 -19.92 -12.06 -69.18
CA THR A 325 -20.63 -12.81 -68.13
C THR A 325 -20.81 -14.26 -68.54
N LEU A 326 -20.52 -15.18 -67.62
CA LEU A 326 -20.91 -16.58 -67.71
C LEU A 326 -22.18 -16.80 -66.87
N GLY A 327 -23.10 -17.64 -67.34
CA GLY A 327 -24.32 -18.00 -66.61
C GLY A 327 -25.49 -17.04 -66.81
N ARG A 328 -26.34 -16.95 -65.77
CA ARG A 328 -27.54 -16.11 -65.69
C ARG A 328 -27.25 -14.76 -65.05
N ASN A 329 -28.12 -13.79 -65.34
CA ASN A 329 -27.96 -12.37 -65.00
C ASN A 329 -26.77 -11.75 -65.73
N LYS A 330 -26.73 -10.42 -65.83
CA LYS A 330 -25.69 -9.70 -66.59
C LYS A 330 -24.78 -8.93 -65.65
N GLY A 331 -23.49 -9.23 -65.69
CA GLY A 331 -22.47 -8.36 -65.12
C GLY A 331 -22.19 -7.18 -66.05
N ASP A 332 -22.18 -5.97 -65.51
CA ASP A 332 -21.94 -4.73 -66.25
C ASP A 332 -21.40 -3.63 -65.33
N THR A 333 -20.83 -2.58 -65.93
CA THR A 333 -20.30 -1.43 -65.19
C THR A 333 -21.21 -0.23 -65.40
N LYS A 334 -21.70 0.39 -64.31
CA LYS A 334 -22.50 1.63 -64.36
C LYS A 334 -21.82 2.70 -63.51
N ASN A 335 -21.61 3.89 -64.06
CA ASN A 335 -20.89 5.00 -63.40
C ASN A 335 -19.51 4.58 -62.85
N GLY A 336 -18.78 3.71 -63.55
CA GLY A 336 -17.47 3.20 -63.12
C GLY A 336 -17.53 2.16 -61.99
N ARG A 337 -18.71 1.66 -61.61
CA ARG A 337 -18.87 0.68 -60.52
C ARG A 337 -19.22 -0.71 -61.06
N PRO A 338 -18.58 -1.78 -60.56
CA PRO A 338 -19.00 -3.16 -60.81
C PRO A 338 -20.44 -3.38 -60.35
N GLY A 339 -21.27 -3.93 -61.24
CA GLY A 339 -22.63 -4.28 -60.89
C GLY A 339 -23.17 -5.50 -61.62
N ILE A 340 -24.32 -5.96 -61.14
CA ILE A 340 -25.02 -7.16 -61.60
C ILE A 340 -26.50 -6.77 -61.79
N ALA A 341 -27.00 -6.89 -63.02
CA ALA A 341 -28.39 -6.71 -63.35
C ALA A 341 -29.12 -8.06 -63.26
N PHE A 342 -30.06 -8.17 -62.32
CA PHE A 342 -31.02 -9.26 -62.20
C PHE A 342 -32.29 -8.93 -63.01
N ASP A 343 -33.34 -9.74 -62.93
CA ASP A 343 -34.57 -9.49 -63.70
C ASP A 343 -35.34 -8.24 -63.23
N PHE A 344 -35.27 -7.89 -61.94
CA PHE A 344 -36.10 -6.84 -61.33
C PHE A 344 -35.33 -5.76 -60.55
N PHE A 345 -34.10 -6.04 -60.18
CA PHE A 345 -33.24 -5.12 -59.45
C PHE A 345 -31.80 -5.22 -59.93
N ARG A 346 -31.03 -4.20 -59.61
CA ARG A 346 -29.60 -4.13 -59.87
C ARG A 346 -28.84 -4.02 -58.56
N VAL A 347 -27.70 -4.67 -58.51
CA VAL A 347 -26.72 -4.52 -57.45
C VAL A 347 -25.51 -3.79 -58.02
N ASP A 348 -25.03 -2.76 -57.32
CA ASP A 348 -23.76 -2.09 -57.60
C ASP A 348 -22.88 -2.16 -56.35
N ILE A 349 -21.58 -2.38 -56.54
CA ILE A 349 -20.60 -2.42 -55.46
C ILE A 349 -19.59 -1.30 -55.69
N ASP A 350 -19.48 -0.41 -54.71
CA ASP A 350 -18.57 0.71 -54.73
C ASP A 350 -17.23 0.32 -54.09
N PHE A 351 -16.15 0.45 -54.85
CA PHE A 351 -14.78 0.18 -54.41
C PHE A 351 -13.91 1.45 -54.35
N GLU A 352 -14.49 2.65 -54.50
CA GLU A 352 -13.74 3.91 -54.37
C GLU A 352 -13.09 4.00 -52.97
N ASP A 353 -11.75 4.03 -52.94
CA ASP A 353 -10.90 3.96 -51.74
C ASP A 353 -11.16 2.73 -50.83
N ALA A 354 -11.71 1.64 -51.39
CA ALA A 354 -12.07 0.44 -50.64
C ALA A 354 -11.07 -0.71 -50.83
N HIS A 355 -10.98 -1.58 -49.82
CA HIS A 355 -10.24 -2.82 -49.91
C HIS A 355 -11.12 -3.93 -50.51
N ALA A 356 -10.55 -4.72 -51.42
CA ALA A 356 -11.17 -5.94 -51.95
C ALA A 356 -10.33 -7.16 -51.58
N ILE A 357 -10.96 -8.13 -50.93
CA ILE A 357 -10.32 -9.39 -50.54
C ILE A 357 -11.13 -10.56 -51.11
N VAL A 358 -10.45 -11.64 -51.46
CA VAL A 358 -11.15 -12.88 -51.85
C VAL A 358 -11.90 -13.46 -50.66
N GLY A 359 -13.12 -13.92 -50.92
CA GLY A 359 -14.02 -14.39 -49.89
C GLY A 359 -14.84 -13.28 -49.24
N ASP A 360 -14.65 -12.01 -49.62
CA ASP A 360 -15.64 -10.97 -49.32
C ASP A 360 -16.95 -11.30 -50.02
N TYR A 361 -18.05 -11.33 -49.27
CA TYR A 361 -19.37 -11.58 -49.83
C TYR A 361 -20.44 -10.70 -49.20
N TRP A 362 -21.53 -10.51 -49.93
CA TRP A 362 -22.72 -9.82 -49.47
C TRP A 362 -23.93 -10.75 -49.59
N LEU A 363 -24.90 -10.54 -48.71
CA LEU A 363 -26.14 -11.31 -48.66
C LEU A 363 -27.34 -10.39 -48.87
N ILE A 364 -28.25 -10.82 -49.74
CA ILE A 364 -29.52 -10.17 -50.01
C ILE A 364 -30.63 -11.19 -49.76
N GLU A 365 -31.54 -10.88 -48.85
CA GLU A 365 -32.71 -11.66 -48.56
C GLU A 365 -33.84 -11.28 -49.51
N LEU A 366 -34.29 -12.25 -50.29
CA LEU A 366 -35.40 -12.08 -51.20
C LEU A 366 -36.65 -12.75 -50.62
N ARG A 367 -37.76 -12.01 -50.57
CA ARG A 367 -39.02 -12.45 -49.96
C ARG A 367 -40.21 -12.10 -50.87
N THR A 368 -40.76 -13.10 -51.55
CA THR A 368 -41.86 -12.92 -52.53
C THR A 368 -43.08 -12.22 -51.93
N ASN A 369 -43.44 -12.58 -50.69
CA ASN A 369 -44.67 -12.13 -50.04
C ASN A 369 -44.44 -11.05 -48.98
N ALA A 370 -43.24 -10.46 -48.90
CA ALA A 370 -43.01 -9.34 -47.98
C ALA A 370 -43.80 -8.09 -48.42
N HIS A 371 -44.20 -7.26 -47.46
CA HIS A 371 -44.96 -6.04 -47.75
C HIS A 371 -44.14 -5.07 -48.61
N HIS A 372 -44.68 -4.74 -49.78
CA HIS A 372 -44.19 -3.66 -50.62
C HIS A 372 -44.84 -2.35 -50.18
N ASP A 373 -44.08 -1.41 -49.62
CA ASP A 373 -44.53 -0.03 -49.37
C ASP A 373 -43.81 0.92 -50.35
N ALA A 374 -44.45 2.04 -50.70
CA ALA A 374 -43.93 3.02 -51.66
C ALA A 374 -42.62 3.71 -51.20
N THR A 375 -42.24 3.54 -49.93
CA THR A 375 -41.03 4.11 -49.34
C THR A 375 -39.96 3.08 -48.94
N ASP A 376 -40.29 1.79 -48.89
CA ASP A 376 -39.37 0.71 -48.50
C ASP A 376 -39.84 -0.65 -49.06
N ASP A 377 -39.06 -1.24 -49.97
CA ASP A 377 -39.38 -2.54 -50.54
C ASP A 377 -38.79 -3.68 -49.70
N ASN A 378 -39.55 -4.15 -48.71
CA ASN A 378 -39.13 -5.26 -47.84
C ASN A 378 -38.96 -6.60 -48.58
N ARG A 379 -39.27 -6.68 -49.88
CA ARG A 379 -39.03 -7.88 -50.70
C ARG A 379 -37.56 -8.08 -51.02
N ILE A 380 -36.74 -7.02 -50.97
CA ILE A 380 -35.30 -7.06 -51.21
C ILE A 380 -34.59 -6.42 -50.02
N HIS A 381 -34.13 -7.26 -49.11
CA HIS A 381 -33.46 -6.80 -47.89
C HIS A 381 -31.96 -7.09 -47.96
N VAL A 382 -31.15 -6.02 -48.00
CA VAL A 382 -29.69 -6.11 -47.93
C VAL A 382 -29.28 -6.35 -46.47
N VAL A 383 -28.71 -7.53 -46.17
CA VAL A 383 -28.33 -7.90 -44.81
C VAL A 383 -27.26 -6.94 -44.24
N SER A 384 -26.30 -6.56 -45.09
CA SER A 384 -25.27 -5.58 -44.76
C SER A 384 -24.79 -4.89 -46.04
N LYS A 385 -24.59 -3.57 -45.97
CA LYS A 385 -23.97 -2.81 -47.06
C LYS A 385 -22.47 -3.06 -47.17
N LEU A 386 -21.81 -3.40 -46.08
CA LEU A 386 -20.40 -3.81 -46.04
C LEU A 386 -20.29 -5.34 -46.16
N PRO A 387 -19.18 -5.88 -46.67
CA PRO A 387 -19.04 -7.33 -46.84
C PRO A 387 -19.13 -8.05 -45.50
N LEU A 388 -19.70 -9.25 -45.54
CA LEU A 388 -19.76 -10.23 -44.44
C LEU A 388 -18.64 -11.28 -44.62
N GLY A 389 -17.56 -10.89 -45.27
CA GLY A 389 -16.47 -11.73 -45.75
C GLY A 389 -15.65 -12.43 -44.68
N ILE A 390 -14.54 -13.01 -45.12
CA ILE A 390 -13.56 -13.63 -44.22
C ILE A 390 -12.90 -12.53 -43.39
N GLU A 391 -12.97 -12.66 -42.07
CA GLU A 391 -12.23 -11.80 -41.14
C GLU A 391 -10.84 -12.39 -40.87
N HIS A 392 -9.81 -11.57 -41.12
CA HIS A 392 -8.41 -11.90 -40.98
C HIS A 392 -7.82 -11.31 -39.69
N HIS A 393 -7.13 -12.18 -38.97
CA HIS A 393 -6.41 -11.85 -37.74
C HIS A 393 -4.92 -12.12 -37.93
N TYR A 394 -4.10 -11.09 -37.71
CA TYR A 394 -2.67 -11.15 -37.99
C TYR A 394 -1.84 -11.11 -36.70
N ALA A 395 -0.81 -11.95 -36.62
CA ALA A 395 0.19 -11.88 -35.55
C ALA A 395 1.60 -11.87 -36.13
N LEU A 396 2.37 -10.82 -35.84
CA LEU A 396 3.78 -10.75 -36.19
C LEU A 396 4.59 -11.72 -35.32
N LEU A 397 5.49 -12.47 -35.95
CA LEU A 397 6.34 -13.44 -35.27
C LEU A 397 7.78 -12.93 -35.16
N PHE A 398 8.53 -12.89 -36.26
CA PHE A 398 9.93 -12.48 -36.25
C PHE A 398 10.45 -12.17 -37.65
N HIS A 399 11.57 -11.44 -37.72
CA HIS A 399 12.22 -11.06 -38.97
C HIS A 399 13.20 -12.13 -39.49
N ILE A 400 13.33 -12.20 -40.81
CA ILE A 400 14.28 -13.05 -41.53
C ILE A 400 15.12 -12.16 -42.44
N ASP A 401 16.41 -12.46 -42.55
CA ASP A 401 17.29 -11.88 -43.56
C ASP A 401 18.17 -12.99 -44.18
N ASN A 402 18.32 -12.97 -45.50
CA ASN A 402 19.11 -13.98 -46.24
C ASN A 402 18.79 -15.44 -45.84
N GLY A 403 17.50 -15.74 -45.66
CA GLY A 403 16.97 -17.06 -45.32
C GLY A 403 17.26 -17.53 -43.89
N LYS A 404 17.70 -16.63 -43.02
CA LYS A 404 17.98 -16.92 -41.61
C LYS A 404 17.16 -16.01 -40.69
N PRO A 405 16.54 -16.56 -39.63
CA PRO A 405 15.87 -15.75 -38.62
C PRO A 405 16.87 -14.82 -37.91
N LEU A 406 16.50 -13.55 -37.80
CA LEU A 406 17.27 -12.57 -37.01
C LEU A 406 17.11 -12.84 -35.50
N PRO A 407 18.08 -12.43 -34.66
CA PRO A 407 17.89 -12.44 -33.22
C PRO A 407 16.65 -11.63 -32.81
N LEU A 408 15.85 -12.19 -31.90
CA LEU A 408 14.66 -11.51 -31.37
C LEU A 408 15.08 -10.27 -30.57
N THR A 409 14.39 -9.16 -30.79
CA THR A 409 14.37 -8.04 -29.86
C THR A 409 13.66 -8.43 -28.56
N ASP A 410 13.82 -7.64 -27.49
CA ASP A 410 13.10 -7.90 -26.22
C ASP A 410 11.57 -7.89 -26.42
N ALA A 411 11.05 -6.97 -27.24
CA ALA A 411 9.62 -6.90 -27.53
C ALA A 411 9.12 -8.13 -28.30
N GLU A 412 9.83 -8.56 -29.36
CA GLU A 412 9.48 -9.76 -30.11
C GLU A 412 9.62 -11.03 -29.25
N ARG A 413 10.64 -11.12 -28.39
CA ARG A 413 10.80 -12.25 -27.46
C ARG A 413 9.58 -12.39 -26.56
N ARG A 414 9.07 -11.29 -26.02
CA ARG A 414 7.89 -11.28 -25.15
C ARG A 414 6.62 -11.64 -25.92
N SER A 415 6.48 -11.21 -27.17
CA SER A 415 5.32 -11.57 -27.99
C SER A 415 5.35 -13.04 -28.43
N VAL A 416 6.52 -13.62 -28.75
CA VAL A 416 6.63 -14.99 -29.27
C VAL A 416 6.89 -16.07 -28.21
N SER A 417 6.99 -15.68 -26.94
CA SER A 417 7.22 -16.59 -25.81
C SER A 417 6.54 -16.09 -24.54
N PHE A 418 5.27 -15.73 -24.63
CA PHE A 418 4.53 -15.35 -23.44
C PHE A 418 4.22 -16.59 -22.56
N PRO A 419 4.42 -16.54 -21.25
CA PRO A 419 3.93 -17.58 -20.35
C PRO A 419 2.44 -17.35 -20.00
N VAL A 420 1.82 -18.33 -19.34
CA VAL A 420 0.46 -18.17 -18.81
C VAL A 420 0.40 -17.03 -17.80
N LEU A 421 -0.72 -16.32 -17.69
CA LEU A 421 -0.84 -15.15 -16.81
C LEU A 421 -0.49 -15.45 -15.35
N SER A 422 -0.80 -16.66 -14.86
CA SER A 422 -0.44 -17.12 -13.51
C SER A 422 1.06 -17.35 -13.29
N ASP A 423 1.85 -17.35 -14.35
CA ASP A 423 3.29 -17.60 -14.38
C ASP A 423 4.01 -16.50 -15.19
N LEU A 424 3.46 -15.28 -15.20
CA LEU A 424 4.05 -14.13 -15.92
C LEU A 424 5.24 -13.55 -15.15
N PRO A 425 6.49 -13.73 -15.61
CA PRO A 425 7.68 -13.21 -14.96
C PRO A 425 7.89 -11.73 -15.30
N ALA A 426 8.65 -11.02 -14.46
CA ALA A 426 8.93 -9.60 -14.63
C ALA A 426 9.69 -9.25 -15.92
N ASP A 427 10.48 -10.18 -16.47
CA ASP A 427 11.21 -9.97 -17.73
C ASP A 427 10.29 -10.05 -18.97
N HIS A 428 9.05 -10.50 -18.79
CA HIS A 428 8.01 -10.54 -19.82
C HIS A 428 7.00 -9.40 -19.71
N VAL A 429 7.20 -8.46 -18.79
CA VAL A 429 6.36 -7.26 -18.63
C VAL A 429 7.12 -6.05 -19.16
N SER A 430 6.52 -5.31 -20.11
CA SER A 430 7.12 -4.06 -20.62
C SER A 430 7.29 -3.05 -19.51
N PHE A 431 8.34 -2.24 -19.64
CA PHE A 431 8.56 -1.10 -18.78
C PHE A 431 8.69 0.17 -19.63
N THR A 432 7.83 1.15 -19.37
CA THR A 432 7.99 2.49 -19.97
C THR A 432 8.90 3.30 -19.06
N ASN A 433 10.11 3.56 -19.53
CA ASN A 433 11.12 4.24 -18.75
C ASN A 433 10.87 5.76 -18.72
N ASN A 434 10.32 6.24 -17.61
CA ASN A 434 10.08 7.67 -17.35
C ASN A 434 11.18 8.33 -16.50
N CYS A 435 12.22 7.59 -16.10
CA CYS A 435 13.28 8.09 -15.22
C CYS A 435 14.65 7.58 -15.70
N ALA A 436 15.29 8.37 -16.55
CA ALA A 436 16.55 8.00 -17.18
C ALA A 436 17.72 7.85 -16.20
N ASP A 437 17.69 8.59 -15.09
CA ASP A 437 18.77 8.61 -14.10
C ASP A 437 18.88 7.30 -13.34
N ILE A 438 17.75 6.65 -13.04
CA ILE A 438 17.70 5.39 -12.31
C ILE A 438 17.72 4.19 -13.27
N TYR A 439 16.90 4.26 -14.31
CA TYR A 439 16.67 3.11 -15.20
C TYR A 439 17.53 3.15 -16.47
N GLY A 440 18.41 4.14 -16.63
CA GLY A 440 19.23 4.37 -17.83
C GLY A 440 18.49 5.11 -18.94
N PRO A 441 19.16 5.53 -20.03
CA PRO A 441 18.53 6.32 -21.09
C PRO A 441 17.40 5.54 -21.81
N PRO A 442 16.26 6.18 -22.18
CA PRO A 442 15.13 5.52 -22.84
C PRO A 442 15.51 4.90 -24.20
N ASN A 443 16.45 5.54 -24.91
CA ASN A 443 16.98 5.09 -26.20
C ASN A 443 18.43 4.61 -26.00
N GLY A 444 18.61 3.34 -25.60
CA GLY A 444 19.95 2.77 -25.38
C GLY A 444 19.94 1.56 -24.45
N ASP A 445 20.92 1.50 -23.55
CA ASP A 445 21.10 0.42 -22.56
C ASP A 445 20.13 0.49 -21.37
N GLY A 446 19.17 1.44 -21.36
CA GLY A 446 18.17 1.55 -20.30
C GLY A 446 17.24 0.35 -20.18
N ALA A 447 16.53 0.24 -19.05
CA ALA A 447 15.60 -0.86 -18.78
C ALA A 447 14.43 -0.87 -19.75
N LYS A 448 14.17 -2.02 -20.37
CA LYS A 448 13.09 -2.26 -21.37
C LYS A 448 11.94 -3.09 -20.82
N ASN A 449 12.21 -3.84 -19.75
CA ASN A 449 11.24 -4.68 -19.04
C ASN A 449 11.34 -4.48 -17.53
N VAL A 450 10.34 -4.97 -16.79
CA VAL A 450 10.25 -4.77 -15.33
C VAL A 450 11.41 -5.44 -14.60
N GLN A 451 11.87 -6.61 -15.06
CA GLN A 451 13.04 -7.26 -14.44
C GLN A 451 14.30 -6.39 -14.52
N GLN A 452 14.61 -5.82 -15.68
CA GLN A 452 15.76 -4.91 -15.82
C GLN A 452 15.61 -3.65 -14.96
N ALA A 453 14.39 -3.15 -14.78
CA ALA A 453 14.13 -2.01 -13.89
C ALA A 453 14.36 -2.39 -12.42
N LEU A 454 13.91 -3.58 -11.99
CA LEU A 454 14.16 -4.13 -10.66
C LEU A 454 15.65 -4.41 -10.43
N ASP A 455 16.35 -5.01 -11.39
CA ASP A 455 17.79 -5.29 -11.30
C ASP A 455 18.58 -3.99 -11.11
N ARG A 456 18.18 -2.91 -11.81
CA ARG A 456 18.78 -1.58 -11.65
C ARG A 456 18.47 -0.96 -10.28
N LEU A 457 17.24 -1.12 -9.77
CA LEU A 457 16.90 -0.67 -8.41
C LEU A 457 17.70 -1.43 -7.35
N CYS A 458 17.83 -2.75 -7.49
CA CYS A 458 18.66 -3.57 -6.61
C CYS A 458 20.15 -3.23 -6.71
N GLY A 459 20.59 -2.67 -7.84
CA GLY A 459 21.93 -2.16 -8.05
C GLY A 459 22.19 -0.78 -7.44
N LEU A 460 21.15 -0.08 -6.95
CA LEU A 460 21.33 1.21 -6.27
C LEU A 460 22.05 0.99 -4.95
N ASN A 461 23.17 1.68 -4.77
CA ASN A 461 23.90 1.72 -3.51
C ASN A 461 23.95 3.15 -2.96
N ALA A 462 24.43 3.30 -1.73
CA ALA A 462 24.42 4.58 -1.02
C ALA A 462 25.23 5.70 -1.72
N THR A 463 26.13 5.39 -2.66
CA THR A 463 26.84 6.41 -3.47
C THR A 463 25.97 6.98 -4.59
N GLN A 464 24.82 6.36 -4.87
CA GLN A 464 23.90 6.76 -5.94
C GLN A 464 22.60 7.36 -5.38
N ILE A 465 22.44 7.35 -4.05
CA ILE A 465 21.31 7.97 -3.38
C ILE A 465 21.77 9.36 -2.94
N ARG A 466 21.14 10.39 -3.53
CA ARG A 466 21.39 11.79 -3.16
C ARG A 466 21.11 11.96 -1.67
N PHE A 467 22.07 12.52 -0.96
CA PHE A 467 21.90 12.96 0.41
C PHE A 467 21.80 14.46 0.39
N ASP A 468 20.65 14.94 0.82
CA ASP A 468 20.40 16.37 0.89
C ASP A 468 20.95 16.89 2.21
N ASN A 469 22.18 17.39 2.18
CA ASN A 469 23.02 17.61 3.34
C ASN A 469 22.45 18.72 4.25
N PRO A 470 21.77 18.36 5.35
CA PRO A 470 21.06 19.32 6.19
C PRO A 470 22.02 20.03 7.16
N CYS A 471 23.26 19.56 7.27
CA CYS A 471 24.23 20.03 8.25
C CYS A 471 25.66 19.79 7.74
N ARG A 472 26.21 20.79 7.03
CA ARG A 472 27.58 20.74 6.51
C ARG A 472 28.65 20.61 7.59
N ASP A 473 28.36 21.07 8.80
CA ASP A 473 29.28 20.96 9.92
C ASP A 473 29.44 19.51 10.41
N LEU A 474 28.41 18.67 10.22
CA LEU A 474 28.42 17.27 10.61
C LEU A 474 28.74 16.32 9.46
N PHE A 475 28.23 16.61 8.27
CA PHE A 475 28.33 15.73 7.10
C PHE A 475 29.24 16.27 5.99
N GLY A 476 30.07 17.27 6.29
CA GLY A 476 31.03 17.84 5.35
C GLY A 476 30.39 18.33 4.04
N SER A 477 31.00 17.98 2.90
CA SER A 477 30.41 18.19 1.57
C SER A 477 29.80 16.93 0.97
N ALA A 478 29.27 16.04 1.81
CA ALA A 478 28.61 14.84 1.33
C ALA A 478 27.39 15.19 0.46
N ASP A 479 27.39 14.68 -0.77
CA ASP A 479 26.27 14.81 -1.72
C ASP A 479 25.50 13.49 -1.86
N THR A 480 26.06 12.40 -1.31
CA THR A 480 25.48 11.05 -1.34
C THR A 480 25.36 10.46 0.07
N VAL A 481 24.43 9.54 0.27
CA VAL A 481 24.20 8.91 1.59
C VAL A 481 25.46 8.19 2.08
N HIS A 482 26.26 7.63 1.17
CA HIS A 482 27.51 6.98 1.52
C HIS A 482 28.54 7.96 2.09
N GLU A 483 28.71 9.12 1.45
CA GLU A 483 29.61 10.16 1.93
C GLU A 483 29.12 10.70 3.29
N ALA A 484 27.81 10.88 3.46
CA ALA A 484 27.25 11.37 4.71
C ALA A 484 27.49 10.41 5.88
N LEU A 485 27.29 9.10 5.65
CA LEU A 485 27.59 8.08 6.65
C LEU A 485 29.08 8.00 6.98
N THR A 486 29.94 8.28 6.00
CA THR A 486 31.40 8.31 6.18
C THR A 486 31.78 9.49 7.08
N GLU A 487 31.31 10.69 6.76
CA GLU A 487 31.56 11.91 7.57
C GLU A 487 30.97 11.79 8.99
N LEU A 488 29.79 11.17 9.13
CA LEU A 488 29.19 10.90 10.44
C LEU A 488 30.02 9.96 11.31
N CYS A 489 30.64 8.95 10.69
CA CYS A 489 31.52 8.02 11.39
C CYS A 489 32.82 8.69 11.86
N ASP A 490 33.21 9.79 11.21
CA ASP A 490 34.41 10.56 11.53
C ASP A 490 34.14 11.75 12.49
N ALA A 491 32.88 12.00 12.87
CA ALA A 491 32.47 13.10 13.76
C ALA A 491 32.60 12.78 15.27
N ASP A 492 33.13 13.73 16.06
CA ASP A 492 33.33 13.62 17.53
C ASP A 492 32.25 14.39 18.33
N PHE A 493 31.38 13.68 19.04
CA PHE A 493 30.22 14.24 19.76
C PHE A 493 30.49 14.43 21.26
N GLY A 494 31.16 15.54 21.63
CA GLY A 494 31.59 15.86 23.00
C GLY A 494 30.53 16.11 24.10
N SER A 495 29.30 15.59 24.00
CA SER A 495 28.19 15.83 24.95
C SER A 495 28.02 14.81 26.09
N ASP A 496 28.74 13.68 26.09
CA ASP A 496 28.55 12.62 27.11
C ASP A 496 29.11 12.95 28.51
N ARG A 497 30.07 13.87 28.61
CA ARG A 497 30.81 14.16 29.87
C ARG A 497 29.95 14.81 30.95
N SER A 498 29.14 15.79 30.59
CA SER A 498 28.29 16.55 31.54
C SER A 498 27.11 15.72 32.04
N TRP A 499 26.55 14.86 31.18
CA TRP A 499 25.46 13.95 31.52
C TRP A 499 25.89 12.88 32.52
N MET A 500 27.07 12.29 32.36
CA MET A 500 27.54 11.22 33.24
C MET A 500 27.78 11.69 34.67
N LYS A 501 28.35 12.89 34.85
CA LYS A 501 28.48 13.52 36.18
C LYS A 501 27.12 13.82 36.80
N PHE A 502 26.17 14.29 36.00
CA PHE A 502 24.81 14.57 36.44
C PHE A 502 24.10 13.30 36.95
N VAL A 503 24.22 12.17 36.25
CA VAL A 503 23.52 10.94 36.62
C VAL A 503 24.26 10.13 37.69
N LEU A 504 25.59 10.16 37.79
CA LEU A 504 26.31 9.19 38.63
C LEU A 504 27.19 9.84 39.71
N ASP A 505 27.14 11.17 39.84
CA ASP A 505 28.11 11.96 40.62
C ASP A 505 29.55 11.66 40.13
N TRP A 506 30.53 11.59 41.04
CA TRP A 506 31.88 11.12 40.71
C TRP A 506 32.46 10.27 41.85
N GLY A 507 33.42 9.40 41.54
CA GLY A 507 33.99 8.45 42.48
C GLY A 507 34.24 7.08 41.87
N VAL A 508 34.55 6.09 42.70
CA VAL A 508 34.70 4.71 42.22
C VAL A 508 33.33 4.17 41.80
N THR A 509 33.19 3.64 40.58
CA THR A 509 31.93 3.05 40.10
C THR A 509 31.89 1.56 40.42
N CYS A 510 32.96 0.84 40.10
CA CYS A 510 33.09 -0.59 40.41
C CYS A 510 34.57 -0.99 40.56
N GLY A 511 34.85 -1.94 41.46
CA GLY A 511 36.21 -2.44 41.68
C GLY A 511 37.10 -1.48 42.49
N LEU A 512 38.37 -1.35 42.08
CA LEU A 512 39.41 -0.52 42.72
C LEU A 512 39.48 -0.69 44.24
N LYS A 513 39.82 -1.88 44.71
CA LYS A 513 40.02 -2.18 46.13
C LYS A 513 41.49 -2.03 46.47
N VAL A 514 41.80 -1.22 47.48
CA VAL A 514 43.15 -1.05 48.01
C VAL A 514 43.35 -1.97 49.20
N ARG A 515 44.51 -2.64 49.27
CA ARG A 515 44.92 -3.45 50.43
C ARG A 515 46.39 -3.23 50.72
N LEU A 516 46.73 -3.19 52.01
CA LEU A 516 48.11 -3.25 52.46
C LEU A 516 48.68 -4.66 52.22
N VAL A 517 49.83 -4.76 51.57
CA VAL A 517 50.55 -6.03 51.33
C VAL A 517 51.61 -6.23 52.41
N ASP A 518 52.39 -5.18 52.67
CA ASP A 518 53.38 -5.06 53.73
C ASP A 518 53.54 -3.57 54.10
N ASN A 519 54.38 -3.26 55.09
CA ASN A 519 54.57 -1.90 55.60
C ASN A 519 55.14 -0.90 54.57
N THR A 520 55.46 -1.32 53.34
CA THR A 520 56.02 -0.47 52.29
C THR A 520 55.27 -0.57 50.95
N THR A 521 54.31 -1.49 50.84
CA THR A 521 53.66 -1.85 49.58
C THR A 521 52.15 -1.99 49.73
N ILE A 522 51.41 -1.41 48.80
CA ILE A 522 49.96 -1.59 48.66
C ILE A 522 49.62 -2.32 47.38
N SER A 523 48.44 -2.94 47.32
CA SER A 523 47.87 -3.54 46.12
C SER A 523 46.54 -2.88 45.78
N VAL A 524 46.29 -2.68 44.48
CA VAL A 524 45.04 -2.13 43.97
C VAL A 524 44.48 -3.08 42.92
N THR A 525 43.22 -3.48 43.06
CA THR A 525 42.53 -4.31 42.06
C THR A 525 42.15 -3.47 40.84
N PRO A 526 41.97 -4.07 39.66
CA PRO A 526 41.41 -3.39 38.50
C PRO A 526 39.98 -2.90 38.81
N GLY A 527 39.53 -1.92 38.04
CA GLY A 527 38.18 -1.40 38.17
C GLY A 527 38.01 -0.09 37.43
N THR A 528 36.84 0.48 37.60
CA THR A 528 36.40 1.67 36.88
C THR A 528 36.04 2.75 37.90
N TYR A 529 36.37 3.98 37.56
CA TYR A 529 35.97 5.15 38.31
C TYR A 529 35.47 6.23 37.35
N LEU A 530 34.62 7.10 37.87
CA LEU A 530 34.14 8.29 37.20
C LEU A 530 34.88 9.47 37.84
N ASP A 531 35.61 10.24 37.04
CA ASP A 531 36.42 11.35 37.55
C ASP A 531 35.59 12.64 37.76
N GLN A 532 36.21 13.68 38.31
CA GLN A 532 35.54 14.95 38.62
C GLN A 532 35.03 15.71 37.36
N ARG A 533 35.49 15.31 36.16
CA ARG A 533 35.11 15.88 34.85
C ARG A 533 34.00 15.09 34.16
N GLY A 534 33.60 13.93 34.72
CA GLY A 534 32.58 13.07 34.14
C GLY A 534 33.10 12.05 33.15
N ASP A 535 34.42 11.81 33.10
CA ASP A 535 34.99 10.75 32.25
C ASP A 535 34.98 9.40 32.98
N PHE A 536 34.47 8.37 32.30
CA PHE A 536 34.68 6.98 32.73
C PHE A 536 36.12 6.56 32.44
N VAL A 537 36.85 6.23 33.49
CA VAL A 537 38.23 5.75 33.38
C VAL A 537 38.31 4.34 33.92
N THR A 538 38.70 3.40 33.06
CA THR A 538 39.02 2.04 33.45
C THR A 538 40.50 1.96 33.78
N ALA A 539 40.82 1.60 35.02
CA ALA A 539 42.16 1.15 35.38
C ALA A 539 42.34 -0.29 34.88
N ASP A 540 42.65 -0.42 33.58
CA ASP A 540 42.81 -1.70 32.88
C ASP A 540 44.17 -2.36 33.20
N TRP A 541 44.35 -2.67 34.49
CA TRP A 541 45.39 -3.59 34.89
C TRP A 541 44.80 -4.99 34.70
N SER A 542 45.38 -5.81 33.81
CA SER A 542 44.86 -7.17 33.57
C SER A 542 44.76 -8.05 34.84
N LYS A 543 45.43 -7.66 35.93
CA LYS A 543 45.37 -8.25 37.28
C LYS A 543 45.60 -7.19 38.36
N THR A 544 45.35 -7.53 39.63
CA THR A 544 45.72 -6.72 40.80
C THR A 544 47.20 -6.29 40.72
N LYS A 545 47.46 -4.99 40.85
CA LYS A 545 48.80 -4.40 40.72
C LYS A 545 49.30 -3.93 42.08
N THR A 546 50.57 -4.18 42.37
CA THR A 546 51.24 -3.74 43.60
C THR A 546 52.07 -2.49 43.36
N PHE A 547 52.03 -1.55 44.31
CA PHE A 547 52.71 -0.27 44.25
C PHE A 547 53.54 -0.08 45.52
N PRO A 548 54.87 0.12 45.39
CA PRO A 548 55.70 0.57 46.51
C PRO A 548 55.26 1.98 46.88
N VAL A 549 54.85 2.20 48.13
CA VAL A 549 54.23 3.47 48.54
C VAL A 549 55.21 4.63 48.41
N GLY A 550 56.51 4.41 48.67
CA GLY A 550 57.56 5.41 48.45
C GLY A 550 57.80 5.82 46.98
N LYS A 551 57.13 5.18 46.02
CA LYS A 551 57.13 5.58 44.60
C LYS A 551 55.83 6.22 44.14
N ILE A 552 54.84 6.32 45.03
CA ILE A 552 53.58 7.01 44.77
C ILE A 552 53.81 8.51 44.92
N ARG A 553 53.27 9.30 44.00
CA ARG A 553 53.43 10.76 44.02
C ARG A 553 52.75 11.34 45.26
N LEU A 554 53.47 12.16 46.02
CA LEU A 554 52.90 13.01 47.09
C LEU A 554 52.44 14.35 46.48
N THR A 555 51.36 14.92 47.00
CA THR A 555 51.00 16.31 46.73
C THR A 555 51.95 17.26 47.47
N GLU A 556 52.02 18.52 47.02
CA GLU A 556 52.95 19.49 47.60
C GLU A 556 52.59 19.78 49.07
N GLU A 557 51.31 19.91 49.41
CA GLU A 557 50.87 20.09 50.80
C GLU A 557 51.17 18.86 51.68
N ALA A 558 50.93 17.64 51.18
CA ALA A 558 51.26 16.42 51.92
C ALA A 558 52.77 16.21 52.10
N ARG A 559 53.59 16.68 51.15
CA ARG A 559 55.05 16.64 51.29
C ARG A 559 55.55 17.60 52.39
N GLN A 560 54.85 18.72 52.57
CA GLN A 560 55.21 19.75 53.55
C GLN A 560 54.72 19.43 54.97
N SER A 561 53.71 18.58 55.15
CA SER A 561 53.13 18.28 56.48
C SER A 561 54.01 17.43 57.40
N ASN A 562 55.07 16.80 56.86
CA ASN A 562 56.21 16.10 57.53
C ASN A 562 55.91 15.49 58.92
N ASN A 563 54.79 14.78 59.05
CA ASN A 563 54.29 14.18 60.29
C ASN A 563 53.76 12.76 60.04
N GLU A 564 53.81 11.92 61.09
CA GLU A 564 53.08 10.65 61.16
C GLU A 564 51.57 10.93 61.27
N GLY A 565 50.77 10.46 60.32
CA GLY A 565 49.35 10.81 60.25
C GLY A 565 48.57 10.09 59.15
N SER A 566 47.26 10.36 59.11
CA SER A 566 46.32 9.83 58.11
C SER A 566 46.25 10.72 56.88
N TYR A 567 46.48 10.15 55.70
CA TYR A 567 46.40 10.80 54.40
C TYR A 567 45.35 10.11 53.52
N CYS A 568 44.92 10.72 52.43
CA CYS A 568 44.06 10.08 51.44
C CYS A 568 44.87 9.63 50.21
N LEU A 569 44.69 8.36 49.84
CA LEU A 569 45.21 7.79 48.60
C LEU A 569 44.17 7.98 47.49
N GLY A 570 44.54 8.64 46.41
CA GLY A 570 43.72 8.86 45.23
C GLY A 570 44.31 8.27 43.95
N ILE A 571 43.50 8.28 42.89
CA ILE A 571 43.86 7.93 41.52
C ILE A 571 43.64 9.12 40.59
N GLU A 572 44.56 9.33 39.65
CA GLU A 572 44.53 10.44 38.69
C GLU A 572 44.92 10.00 37.28
N ARG A 573 44.51 10.78 36.27
CA ARG A 573 44.80 10.53 34.85
C ARG A 573 46.00 11.38 34.40
N PHE A 574 47.03 10.74 33.85
CA PHE A 574 48.23 11.38 33.29
C PHE A 574 48.22 11.27 31.75
N ASN A 575 48.42 12.40 31.06
CA ASN A 575 48.43 12.52 29.58
C ASN A 575 47.25 11.83 28.86
N GLY A 576 46.05 11.91 29.45
CA GLY A 576 44.82 11.44 28.81
C GLY A 576 44.68 9.92 28.65
N THR A 577 45.62 9.07 29.05
CA THR A 577 45.51 7.60 28.84
C THR A 577 46.06 6.72 29.97
N THR A 578 46.93 7.23 30.84
CA THR A 578 47.55 6.43 31.93
C THR A 578 47.03 6.80 33.31
N THR A 579 46.72 5.81 34.16
CA THR A 579 46.28 6.03 35.55
C THR A 579 47.45 5.90 36.54
N ASN A 580 47.61 6.90 37.40
CA ASN A 580 48.62 6.94 38.48
C ASN A 580 47.96 7.09 39.85
N LEU A 581 48.66 6.66 40.91
CA LEU A 581 48.24 6.87 42.29
C LEU A 581 48.89 8.14 42.85
N VAL A 582 48.18 8.83 43.73
CA VAL A 582 48.62 10.05 44.41
C VAL A 582 48.22 10.00 45.89
N ILE A 583 49.02 10.58 46.79
CA ILE A 583 48.70 10.71 48.22
C ILE A 583 48.67 12.19 48.58
N GLY A 584 47.57 12.63 49.21
CA GLY A 584 47.36 14.02 49.64
C GLY A 584 46.59 14.13 50.95
N LEU A 585 46.40 15.34 51.46
CA LEU A 585 45.54 15.63 52.62
C LEU A 585 44.06 15.45 52.26
N ALA A 586 43.20 15.15 53.23
CA ALA A 586 41.78 14.88 52.98
C ALA A 586 41.04 16.08 52.36
N GLU A 587 41.37 17.29 52.79
CA GLU A 587 40.77 18.54 52.33
C GLU A 587 41.00 18.77 50.83
N GLU A 588 42.17 18.36 50.30
CA GLU A 588 42.53 18.44 48.87
C GLU A 588 41.62 17.59 47.96
N PHE A 589 40.97 16.56 48.50
CA PHE A 589 40.03 15.73 47.76
C PHE A 589 38.57 16.12 47.99
N VAL A 590 38.27 16.95 48.99
CA VAL A 590 36.90 17.12 49.52
C VAL A 590 36.33 18.52 49.28
N GLU A 591 37.08 19.59 49.50
CA GLU A 591 36.54 20.95 49.50
C GLU A 591 36.40 21.56 48.10
N ALA A 592 37.23 21.14 47.14
CA ALA A 592 37.19 21.67 45.78
C ALA A 592 35.97 21.23 44.95
N ASN A 593 35.24 20.18 45.37
CA ASN A 593 34.07 19.64 44.67
C ASN A 593 33.17 18.81 45.63
N PRO A 594 32.14 19.40 46.25
CA PRO A 594 31.21 18.67 47.12
C PRO A 594 30.34 17.68 46.33
N THR A 595 29.96 16.56 46.96
CA THR A 595 28.99 15.60 46.38
C THR A 595 27.56 16.10 46.58
N PHE A 596 26.59 15.56 45.81
CA PHE A 596 25.17 15.88 45.99
C PHE A 596 24.70 15.75 47.45
N LYS A 597 25.17 14.70 48.15
CA LYS A 597 24.81 14.43 49.55
C LYS A 597 25.28 15.54 50.50
N THR A 598 26.43 16.15 50.22
CA THR A 598 27.01 17.21 51.06
C THR A 598 26.24 18.52 50.87
N GLU A 599 25.90 18.86 49.62
CA GLU A 599 25.13 20.07 49.30
C GLU A 599 23.72 20.06 49.91
N ILE A 600 23.02 18.92 49.84
CA ILE A 600 21.67 18.80 50.41
C ILE A 600 21.68 18.97 51.93
N ALA A 601 22.66 18.38 52.63
CA ALA A 601 22.78 18.50 54.08
C ALA A 601 23.05 19.95 54.52
N ASN A 602 23.86 20.69 53.76
CA ASN A 602 24.12 22.11 54.02
C ASN A 602 22.85 22.97 53.81
N CYS A 603 22.06 22.66 52.80
CA CYS A 603 20.79 23.32 52.51
C CYS A 603 19.74 23.11 53.62
N GLU A 604 19.55 21.88 54.11
CA GLU A 604 18.60 21.57 55.19
C GLU A 604 18.91 22.35 56.47
N ALA A 605 20.20 22.46 56.82
CA ALA A 605 20.64 23.19 58.01
C ALA A 605 20.39 24.72 57.91
N ALA A 606 20.34 25.28 56.70
CA ALA A 606 20.22 26.72 56.48
C ALA A 606 18.77 27.23 56.40
N ARG A 607 17.77 26.39 56.08
CA ARG A 607 16.40 26.84 55.71
C ARG A 607 15.24 26.34 56.59
N SER A 608 15.48 25.66 57.71
CA SER A 608 14.39 25.17 58.60
C SER A 608 14.36 25.87 59.98
N PRO A 609 13.94 27.14 60.09
CA PRO A 609 13.68 27.77 61.39
C PRO A 609 12.35 27.26 61.99
N ASN A 610 12.34 26.95 63.30
CA ASN A 610 11.21 26.36 64.04
C ASN A 610 10.06 27.36 64.33
N ILE A 611 9.62 28.13 63.31
CA ILE A 611 8.70 29.29 63.44
C ILE A 611 7.34 28.88 64.01
N PHE A 612 6.81 27.74 63.56
CA PHE A 612 5.50 27.26 63.97
C PHE A 612 5.47 26.92 65.47
N ASP A 613 6.40 26.09 65.92
CA ASP A 613 6.55 25.68 67.32
C ASP A 613 6.84 26.89 68.23
N GLU A 614 7.69 27.82 67.79
CA GLU A 614 8.03 29.02 68.55
C GLU A 614 6.86 30.01 68.71
N THR A 615 5.97 30.09 67.72
CA THR A 615 4.81 31.00 67.76
C THR A 615 3.70 30.41 68.61
N VAL A 616 3.41 29.11 68.47
CA VAL A 616 2.40 28.41 69.28
C VAL A 616 2.78 28.39 70.77
N ALA A 617 4.07 28.21 71.09
CA ALA A 617 4.56 28.22 72.47
C ALA A 617 4.36 29.56 73.21
N LYS A 618 4.11 30.66 72.49
CA LYS A 618 3.93 32.02 73.06
C LYS A 618 2.47 32.40 73.29
N LEU A 619 1.50 31.53 72.92
CA LEU A 619 0.08 31.82 73.02
C LEU A 619 -0.44 31.70 74.47
N PRO A 620 -1.42 32.53 74.89
CA PRO A 620 -2.15 32.32 76.15
C PRO A 620 -2.81 30.94 76.18
N GLU A 621 -2.87 30.31 77.37
CA GLU A 621 -3.33 28.91 77.54
C GLU A 621 -4.67 28.61 76.84
N LYS A 622 -5.65 29.52 76.96
CA LYS A 622 -6.96 29.35 76.35
C LYS A 622 -6.91 29.41 74.81
N SER A 623 -6.09 30.30 74.24
CA SER A 623 -5.89 30.43 72.79
C SER A 623 -5.09 29.25 72.23
N ALA A 624 -4.09 28.76 72.97
CA ALA A 624 -3.33 27.57 72.61
C ALA A 624 -4.21 26.30 72.59
N GLN A 625 -5.15 26.15 73.53
CA GLN A 625 -6.10 25.04 73.55
C GLN A 625 -7.07 25.10 72.36
N THR A 626 -7.63 26.27 72.06
CA THR A 626 -8.55 26.43 70.92
C THR A 626 -7.84 26.25 69.58
N PHE A 627 -6.61 26.75 69.44
CA PHE A 627 -5.80 26.58 68.24
C PHE A 627 -5.29 25.15 68.09
N GLY A 628 -4.89 24.50 69.19
CA GLY A 628 -4.50 23.08 69.18
C GLY A 628 -5.63 22.15 68.78
N TYR A 629 -6.88 22.43 69.22
CA TYR A 629 -8.06 21.71 68.75
C TYR A 629 -8.27 21.90 67.24
N ALA A 630 -8.25 23.15 66.76
CA ALA A 630 -8.42 23.44 65.34
C ALA A 630 -7.31 22.81 64.47
N LEU A 631 -6.05 22.89 64.92
CA LEU A 631 -4.88 22.29 64.28
C LEU A 631 -5.03 20.77 64.17
N ASN A 632 -5.35 20.08 65.27
CA ASN A 632 -5.51 18.63 65.26
C ASN A 632 -6.67 18.19 64.35
N MET A 633 -7.79 18.91 64.38
CA MET A 633 -8.93 18.66 63.48
C MET A 633 -8.56 18.90 62.01
N SER A 634 -7.70 19.89 61.73
CA SER A 634 -7.23 20.24 60.37
C SER A 634 -6.29 19.18 59.81
N VAL A 635 -5.29 18.78 60.59
CA VAL A 635 -4.26 17.80 60.19
C VAL A 635 -4.84 16.39 60.08
N SER A 636 -5.80 16.03 60.92
CA SER A 636 -6.49 14.72 60.84
C SER A 636 -7.54 14.62 59.71
N GLY A 637 -7.87 15.72 59.05
CA GLY A 637 -8.91 15.77 58.01
C GLY A 637 -10.35 15.66 58.53
N ALA A 638 -10.56 15.55 59.85
CA ALA A 638 -11.88 15.36 60.46
C ALA A 638 -12.86 16.53 60.26
N TRP A 639 -12.36 17.70 59.86
CA TRP A 639 -13.14 18.89 59.55
C TRP A 639 -14.04 18.74 58.31
N ALA A 640 -13.62 17.95 57.30
CA ALA A 640 -14.31 17.83 56.01
C ALA A 640 -15.74 17.24 56.10
N ASN A 641 -16.04 16.48 57.16
CA ASN A 641 -17.36 15.86 57.41
C ASN A 641 -18.25 16.69 58.36
N GLY A 642 -17.98 18.00 58.49
CA GLY A 642 -18.72 18.89 59.40
C GLY A 642 -18.35 18.70 60.88
N GLY A 643 -17.23 18.03 61.17
CA GLY A 643 -16.76 17.69 62.51
C GLY A 643 -16.18 18.86 63.31
N MET A 644 -15.90 20.00 62.66
CA MET A 644 -15.40 21.20 63.33
C MET A 644 -16.38 22.36 63.19
N ALA A 645 -17.00 22.75 64.31
CA ALA A 645 -17.90 23.89 64.40
C ALA A 645 -17.35 24.90 65.42
N LEU A 646 -17.10 26.14 64.99
CA LEU A 646 -16.49 27.18 65.81
C LEU A 646 -17.50 28.31 66.09
N ARG A 647 -17.67 28.64 67.37
CA ARG A 647 -18.40 29.85 67.79
C ARG A 647 -17.59 31.09 67.40
N GLN A 648 -18.25 32.25 67.34
CA GLN A 648 -17.61 33.52 66.95
C GLN A 648 -16.31 33.79 67.75
N SER A 649 -16.33 33.63 69.07
CA SER A 649 -15.14 33.85 69.91
C SER A 649 -13.98 32.88 69.65
N GLU A 650 -14.30 31.65 69.24
CA GLU A 650 -13.30 30.62 68.92
C GLU A 650 -12.71 30.87 67.54
N TYR A 651 -13.55 31.25 66.57
CA TYR A 651 -13.12 31.68 65.25
C TYR A 651 -12.19 32.89 65.33
N ASP A 652 -12.57 33.94 66.06
CA ASP A 652 -11.77 35.17 66.18
C ASP A 652 -10.38 34.89 66.80
N SER A 653 -10.32 34.06 67.85
CA SER A 653 -9.05 33.69 68.49
C SER A 653 -8.16 32.84 67.59
N ASN A 654 -8.74 31.93 66.79
CA ASN A 654 -7.98 31.11 65.85
C ASN A 654 -7.46 31.96 64.68
N TYR A 655 -8.31 32.84 64.16
CA TYR A 655 -7.95 33.74 63.07
C TYR A 655 -6.81 34.70 63.47
N GLU A 656 -6.86 35.26 64.68
CA GLU A 656 -5.77 36.10 65.20
C GLU A 656 -4.44 35.32 65.30
N THR A 657 -4.50 34.07 65.77
CA THR A 657 -3.31 33.19 65.86
C THR A 657 -2.71 32.91 64.48
N ILE A 658 -3.55 32.66 63.48
CA ILE A 658 -3.13 32.46 62.08
C ILE A 658 -2.45 33.71 61.54
N MET A 659 -2.95 34.90 61.86
CA MET A 659 -2.34 36.15 61.43
C MET A 659 -0.99 36.42 62.12
N GLN A 660 -0.85 36.04 63.39
CA GLN A 660 0.44 36.10 64.09
C GLN A 660 1.47 35.14 63.46
N LEU A 661 1.05 33.92 63.10
CA LEU A 661 1.88 32.99 62.35
C LEU A 661 2.29 33.59 61.00
N ALA A 662 1.34 34.08 60.21
CA ALA A 662 1.62 34.70 58.91
C ALA A 662 2.61 35.87 59.00
N ASP A 663 2.54 36.68 60.06
CA ASP A 663 3.53 37.74 60.31
C ASP A 663 4.92 37.18 60.65
N ALA A 664 4.98 36.13 61.48
CA ALA A 664 6.24 35.44 61.79
C ALA A 664 6.88 34.82 60.54
N TYR A 665 6.08 34.18 59.68
CA TYR A 665 6.52 33.72 58.37
C TYR A 665 7.03 34.91 57.54
N SER A 666 6.29 36.03 57.45
CA SER A 666 6.74 37.19 56.65
C SER A 666 8.09 37.80 57.03
N LYS A 667 8.57 37.57 58.26
CA LYS A 667 9.87 38.04 58.75
C LYS A 667 11.03 37.08 58.42
N ALA A 668 10.74 35.81 58.19
CA ALA A 668 11.74 34.77 57.94
C ALA A 668 11.94 34.46 56.45
N TYR A 669 10.97 34.81 55.60
CA TYR A 669 10.98 34.50 54.16
C TYR A 669 11.16 35.74 53.27
N SER A 670 11.39 35.52 51.98
CA SER A 670 11.57 36.61 51.02
C SER A 670 10.29 37.45 50.85
N ALA A 671 10.44 38.70 50.39
CA ALA A 671 9.31 39.59 50.17
C ALA A 671 8.31 39.04 49.13
N GLU A 672 8.80 38.30 48.15
CA GLU A 672 8.00 37.70 47.09
C GLU A 672 7.22 36.48 47.59
N ASP A 673 7.88 35.58 48.33
CA ASP A 673 7.23 34.41 48.92
C ASP A 673 6.17 34.83 49.96
N THR A 674 6.45 35.90 50.72
CA THR A 674 5.49 36.51 51.64
C THR A 674 4.25 37.05 50.91
N LYS A 675 4.44 37.69 49.76
CA LYS A 675 3.35 38.22 48.94
C LYS A 675 2.46 37.08 48.44
N THR A 676 3.05 36.02 47.89
CA THR A 676 2.32 34.84 47.40
C THR A 676 1.53 34.16 48.50
N MET A 677 2.13 33.99 49.70
CA MET A 677 1.43 33.40 50.86
C MET A 677 0.20 34.25 51.24
N ARG A 678 0.34 35.58 51.31
CA ARG A 678 -0.79 36.47 51.65
C ARG A 678 -1.90 36.43 50.60
N GLU A 679 -1.55 36.42 49.31
CA GLU A 679 -2.53 36.26 48.23
C GLU A 679 -3.27 34.91 48.30
N ARG A 680 -2.57 33.82 48.64
CA ARG A 680 -3.20 32.51 48.86
C ARG A 680 -4.15 32.55 50.07
N MET A 681 -3.77 33.21 51.16
CA MET A 681 -4.64 33.40 52.33
C MET A 681 -5.91 34.20 51.99
N ASP A 682 -5.79 35.29 51.23
CA ASP A 682 -6.93 36.09 50.76
C ASP A 682 -7.87 35.26 49.87
N ARG A 683 -7.31 34.39 49.01
CA ARG A 683 -8.12 33.44 48.23
C ARG A 683 -8.89 32.48 49.13
N VAL A 684 -8.25 31.88 50.13
CA VAL A 684 -8.94 31.00 51.09
C VAL A 684 -10.06 31.74 51.82
N ILE A 685 -9.82 32.98 52.27
CA ILE A 685 -10.83 33.80 52.93
C ILE A 685 -12.03 34.05 52.01
N THR A 686 -11.76 34.34 50.74
CA THR A 686 -12.80 34.58 49.72
C THR A 686 -13.58 33.31 49.38
N THR A 687 -12.89 32.16 49.25
CA THR A 687 -13.52 30.87 48.94
C THR A 687 -14.42 30.39 50.07
N TYR A 688 -13.99 30.55 51.32
CA TYR A 688 -14.77 30.17 52.50
C TYR A 688 -15.48 31.38 53.11
N MET A 689 -16.19 32.15 52.30
CA MET A 689 -16.95 33.32 52.78
C MET A 689 -17.97 32.90 53.85
N LEU A 690 -18.10 33.74 54.89
CA LEU A 690 -19.02 33.50 56.00
C LEU A 690 -20.42 34.07 55.75
N ASP A 691 -20.55 34.94 54.74
CA ASP A 691 -21.81 35.60 54.39
C ASP A 691 -22.83 34.60 53.85
N GLY A 692 -24.10 34.75 54.26
CA GLY A 692 -25.20 33.90 53.82
C GLY A 692 -25.48 32.66 54.68
N PHE A 693 -24.66 32.39 55.69
CA PHE A 693 -24.84 31.26 56.63
C PHE A 693 -25.42 31.73 57.98
N GLY A 694 -26.26 30.89 58.61
CA GLY A 694 -26.83 31.14 59.93
C GLY A 694 -26.89 29.88 60.80
N GLY A 695 -26.92 30.04 62.12
CA GLY A 695 -26.99 28.92 63.06
C GLY A 695 -25.78 27.98 63.00
N THR A 696 -26.01 26.68 63.11
CA THR A 696 -24.96 25.65 63.11
C THR A 696 -24.16 25.58 61.81
N ALA A 697 -24.77 25.95 60.67
CA ALA A 697 -24.09 26.01 59.38
C ALA A 697 -23.02 27.12 59.34
N LEU A 698 -23.26 28.25 60.02
CA LEU A 698 -22.26 29.33 60.14
C LEU A 698 -21.08 28.91 61.03
N GLU A 699 -21.34 28.15 62.10
CA GLU A 699 -20.28 27.64 62.97
C GLU A 699 -19.40 26.60 62.25
N GLN A 700 -19.99 25.74 61.42
CA GLN A 700 -19.23 24.81 60.57
C GLN A 700 -18.43 25.54 59.49
N GLN A 701 -19.00 26.56 58.86
CA GLN A 701 -18.29 27.33 57.82
C GLN A 701 -17.10 28.12 58.39
N ARG A 702 -17.22 28.65 59.61
CA ARG A 702 -16.08 29.19 60.38
C ARG A 702 -14.99 28.14 60.61
N GLY A 703 -15.39 26.91 60.96
CA GLY A 703 -14.46 25.78 61.08
C GLY A 703 -13.71 25.53 59.77
N ASN A 704 -14.43 25.40 58.66
CA ASN A 704 -13.86 25.14 57.33
C ASN A 704 -12.83 26.20 56.92
N GLN A 705 -13.14 27.49 57.16
CA GLN A 705 -12.24 28.60 56.82
C GLN A 705 -10.94 28.55 57.65
N ILE A 706 -11.03 28.27 58.95
CA ILE A 706 -9.86 28.14 59.84
C ILE A 706 -9.00 26.93 59.44
N ALA A 707 -9.60 25.78 59.15
CA ALA A 707 -8.84 24.60 58.71
C ALA A 707 -8.09 24.84 57.40
N ALA A 708 -8.73 25.48 56.43
CA ALA A 708 -8.11 25.79 55.15
C ALA A 708 -6.91 26.75 55.31
N LEU A 709 -7.00 27.73 56.21
CA LEU A 709 -5.90 28.65 56.51
C LEU A 709 -4.74 27.96 57.25
N ILE A 710 -5.03 27.04 58.19
CA ILE A 710 -4.00 26.26 58.90
C ILE A 710 -3.25 25.35 57.91
N ASN A 711 -3.96 24.61 57.07
CA ASN A 711 -3.34 23.71 56.09
C ASN A 711 -2.46 24.46 55.08
N LEU A 712 -2.88 25.66 54.66
CA LEU A 712 -2.08 26.53 53.80
C LEU A 712 -0.73 26.91 54.44
N LEU A 713 -0.73 27.30 55.72
CA LEU A 713 0.49 27.71 56.40
C LEU A 713 1.44 26.52 56.63
N ILE A 714 0.92 25.32 56.90
CA ILE A 714 1.72 24.10 57.03
C ILE A 714 2.38 23.74 55.70
N GLY A 715 1.60 23.67 54.62
CA GLY A 715 2.11 23.33 53.28
C GLY A 715 3.17 24.32 52.78
N GLN A 716 3.03 25.60 53.13
CA GLN A 716 4.00 26.63 52.75
C GLN A 716 5.41 26.37 53.32
N SER A 717 5.53 25.85 54.55
CA SER A 717 6.83 25.52 55.15
C SER A 717 7.52 24.34 54.44
N GLU A 718 6.75 23.35 54.02
CA GLU A 718 7.26 22.16 53.33
C GLU A 718 7.72 22.47 51.90
N GLU A 719 6.96 23.30 51.18
CA GLU A 719 7.32 23.78 49.83
C GLU A 719 8.71 24.42 49.79
N PHE A 720 9.09 25.21 50.81
CA PHE A 720 10.38 25.90 50.82
C PHE A 720 11.58 25.02 51.10
N VAL A 721 11.45 24.05 52.02
CA VAL A 721 12.49 23.07 52.30
C VAL A 721 12.69 22.18 51.09
N ASN A 722 11.61 21.77 50.43
CA ASN A 722 11.67 20.99 49.19
C ASN A 722 12.30 21.77 48.04
N ALA A 723 12.00 23.07 47.91
CA ALA A 723 12.65 23.92 46.91
C ALA A 723 14.17 24.00 47.13
N CYS A 724 14.63 24.12 48.38
CA CYS A 724 16.06 24.15 48.67
C CYS A 724 16.75 22.82 48.33
N LYS A 725 16.16 21.69 48.75
CA LYS A 725 16.67 20.34 48.43
C LYS A 725 16.78 20.11 46.94
N CYS A 726 15.81 20.64 46.20
CA CYS A 726 15.82 20.64 44.76
C CYS A 726 17.06 21.36 44.21
N TRP A 727 17.27 22.62 44.57
CA TRP A 727 18.42 23.39 44.11
C TRP A 727 19.78 22.74 44.42
N ALA A 728 19.90 22.07 45.56
CA ALA A 728 21.12 21.39 45.98
C ALA A 728 21.50 20.14 45.14
N ILE A 729 20.60 19.64 44.28
CA ILE A 729 20.87 18.54 43.34
C ILE A 729 21.59 19.02 42.07
N TRP A 730 21.76 20.33 41.82
CA TRP A 730 22.57 20.83 40.68
C TRP A 730 23.86 21.50 41.15
N PRO A 731 24.92 20.73 41.47
CA PRO A 731 26.22 21.31 41.78
C PRO A 731 26.76 22.03 40.54
N GLU A 732 27.46 23.14 40.77
CA GLU A 732 28.09 23.90 39.71
C GLU A 732 29.20 23.08 39.03
N CYS A 733 29.47 23.38 37.76
CA CYS A 733 30.62 22.78 37.07
C CYS A 733 31.90 23.29 37.73
N PRO A 734 32.83 22.42 38.14
CA PRO A 734 34.04 22.88 38.80
C PRO A 734 34.92 23.65 37.86
N GLU A 735 35.50 24.73 38.37
CA GLU A 735 36.64 25.36 37.76
C GLU A 735 37.87 24.44 37.87
N GLU A 736 38.42 24.07 36.72
CA GLU A 736 39.73 23.44 36.43
C GLU A 736 40.53 22.79 37.58
N ALA A 737 39.93 21.92 38.38
CA ALA A 737 40.66 21.09 39.34
C ALA A 737 41.34 19.89 38.63
N GLU A 738 42.48 19.44 39.17
CA GLU A 738 43.07 18.17 38.76
C GLU A 738 42.12 17.01 39.13
N PRO A 739 41.71 16.16 38.18
CA PRO A 739 40.69 15.14 38.42
C PRO A 739 41.27 13.98 39.24
N ARG A 740 41.22 14.13 40.56
CA ARG A 740 41.69 13.13 41.53
C ARG A 740 40.50 12.44 42.21
N VAL A 741 40.48 11.12 42.23
CA VAL A 741 39.42 10.32 42.89
C VAL A 741 39.97 9.59 44.11
N PRO A 742 39.46 9.86 45.33
CA PRO A 742 39.98 9.23 46.54
C PRO A 742 39.50 7.77 46.66
N LEU A 743 40.46 6.85 46.86
CA LEU A 743 40.24 5.41 46.91
C LEU A 743 40.19 4.85 48.33
N ALA A 744 41.01 5.39 49.24
CA ALA A 744 41.17 4.92 50.63
C ALA A 744 41.89 5.98 51.48
N SER A 745 41.77 5.91 52.80
CA SER A 745 42.72 6.57 53.70
C SER A 745 43.92 5.65 53.94
N ILE A 746 45.08 6.24 54.15
CA ILE A 746 46.34 5.56 54.39
C ILE A 746 47.11 6.25 55.52
N ASP A 747 47.51 5.47 56.53
CA ASP A 747 48.30 5.98 57.66
C ASP A 747 49.78 5.78 57.39
N LEU A 748 50.54 6.87 57.34
CA LEU A 748 51.93 6.89 56.88
C LEU A 748 52.86 7.55 57.89
N LYS A 749 54.10 7.06 57.93
CA LYS A 749 55.24 7.74 58.53
C LYS A 749 56.11 8.34 57.43
N MET A 750 56.33 9.65 57.45
CA MET A 750 57.22 10.34 56.51
C MET A 750 58.56 10.68 57.18
N ASP A 751 59.66 10.63 56.42
CA ASP A 751 61.01 11.04 56.85
C ASP A 751 61.63 11.90 55.73
N ASN A 752 61.91 13.17 56.01
CA ASN A 752 62.41 14.16 55.04
C ASN A 752 61.60 14.24 53.72
N GLY A 753 60.27 14.10 53.80
CA GLY A 753 59.38 14.16 52.63
C GLY A 753 59.30 12.87 51.80
N ASP A 754 59.90 11.77 52.25
CA ASP A 754 59.76 10.43 51.67
C ASP A 754 58.96 9.51 52.60
N VAL A 755 58.13 8.61 52.04
CA VAL A 755 57.34 7.65 52.82
C VAL A 755 58.23 6.51 53.33
N ARG A 756 58.28 6.33 54.65
CA ARG A 756 59.10 5.31 55.31
C ARG A 756 58.33 4.03 55.65
N ASP A 757 57.18 4.16 56.31
CA ASP A 757 56.35 3.05 56.76
C ASP A 757 54.86 3.36 56.56
N VAL A 758 54.07 2.33 56.25
CA VAL A 758 52.61 2.35 56.13
C VAL A 758 52.02 1.47 57.21
N PHE A 759 51.17 2.03 58.06
CA PHE A 759 50.59 1.32 59.20
C PHE A 759 49.25 0.68 58.87
N SER A 760 48.42 1.39 58.11
CA SER A 760 47.04 0.98 57.86
C SER A 760 46.49 1.57 56.56
N VAL A 761 45.50 0.89 55.97
CA VAL A 761 44.70 1.37 54.84
C VAL A 761 43.23 1.13 55.16
N CYS A 762 42.40 2.17 55.13
CA CYS A 762 40.96 2.08 55.34
C CYS A 762 40.19 2.54 54.10
N MET A 763 39.34 1.66 53.57
CA MET A 763 38.55 1.92 52.37
C MET A 763 37.26 2.73 52.63
N LEU A 764 36.98 3.13 53.87
CA LEU A 764 35.70 3.75 54.25
C LEU A 764 35.80 5.24 54.58
N THR A 765 36.98 5.70 55.00
CA THR A 765 37.17 7.03 55.62
C THR A 765 37.46 8.14 54.61
N CYS A 766 38.23 7.86 53.54
CA CYS A 766 38.43 8.83 52.44
C CYS A 766 37.72 8.45 51.13
N ARG A 767 37.29 7.19 50.95
CA ARG A 767 36.82 6.70 49.65
C ARG A 767 35.54 7.41 49.22
N ARG A 768 35.52 7.86 47.96
CA ARG A 768 34.29 8.29 47.29
C ARG A 768 33.77 7.23 46.33
N GLN A 769 32.47 7.00 46.38
CA GLN A 769 31.78 6.02 45.55
C GLN A 769 30.79 6.77 44.65
N ALA A 770 30.94 6.60 43.33
CA ALA A 770 29.97 7.13 42.38
C ALA A 770 28.62 6.44 42.60
N MET A 771 27.53 7.20 42.55
CA MET A 771 26.21 6.65 42.76
C MET A 771 25.79 5.81 41.56
N THR A 772 25.23 4.64 41.82
CA THR A 772 24.52 3.86 40.80
C THR A 772 23.09 4.37 40.64
N PRO A 773 22.43 4.15 39.48
CA PRO A 773 21.02 4.48 39.31
C PRO A 773 20.14 3.88 40.42
N ARG A 774 20.48 2.67 40.88
CA ARG A 774 19.77 1.97 41.96
C ARG A 774 19.95 2.64 43.33
N SER A 775 21.12 3.20 43.64
CA SER A 775 21.35 3.95 44.88
C SER A 775 20.71 5.33 44.86
N MET A 776 20.59 5.96 43.68
CA MET A 776 19.84 7.21 43.54
C MET A 776 18.35 6.99 43.77
N VAL A 777 17.77 5.94 43.19
CA VAL A 777 16.37 5.55 43.46
C VAL A 777 16.14 5.26 44.94
N TYR A 778 17.14 4.74 45.66
CA TYR A 778 17.02 4.50 47.11
C TYR A 778 17.01 5.79 47.94
N HIS A 779 17.85 6.77 47.60
CA HIS A 779 18.00 8.01 48.38
C HIS A 779 17.07 9.15 47.96
N PHE A 780 16.64 9.19 46.68
CA PHE A 780 15.95 10.32 46.07
C PHE A 780 14.75 9.90 45.23
N ARG A 781 14.11 8.77 45.56
CA ARG A 781 13.07 8.09 44.77
C ARG A 781 12.02 9.04 44.17
N GLU A 782 11.34 9.80 45.02
CA GLU A 782 10.20 10.64 44.62
C GLU A 782 10.64 11.77 43.66
N MET A 783 11.79 12.40 43.93
CA MET A 783 12.35 13.42 43.03
C MET A 783 12.85 12.84 41.70
N PHE A 784 13.46 11.65 41.74
CA PHE A 784 14.02 11.01 40.55
C PHE A 784 12.92 10.48 39.62
N GLU A 785 11.84 9.91 40.17
CA GLU A 785 10.66 9.48 39.42
C GLU A 785 9.94 10.68 38.76
N THR A 786 9.92 11.84 39.43
CA THR A 786 9.36 13.10 38.89
C THR A 786 10.23 13.69 37.78
N MET A 787 11.56 13.70 37.95
CA MET A 787 12.52 14.13 36.91
C MET A 787 12.40 13.29 35.65
N ILE A 788 12.40 11.96 35.79
CA ILE A 788 12.37 11.06 34.63
C ILE A 788 11.03 11.13 33.90
N SER A 789 9.92 11.24 34.63
CA SER A 789 8.60 11.32 33.98
C SER A 789 8.40 12.62 33.18
N GLN A 790 9.06 13.72 33.55
CA GLN A 790 8.91 15.02 32.86
C GLN A 790 9.99 15.31 31.82
N THR A 791 11.18 14.70 31.91
CA THR A 791 12.31 14.99 30.99
C THR A 791 12.32 14.08 29.75
N PHE A 792 11.62 12.94 29.75
CA PHE A 792 11.66 11.94 28.68
C PHE A 792 10.45 11.95 27.73
N VAL A 793 9.71 13.05 27.67
CA VAL A 793 8.59 13.23 26.72
C VAL A 793 8.89 14.42 25.80
N GLY A 794 9.85 14.24 24.87
CA GLY A 794 10.14 15.22 23.81
C GLY A 794 11.47 14.95 23.12
N GLU A 795 11.50 14.97 21.78
CA GLU A 795 12.62 14.54 20.93
C GLU A 795 13.81 15.54 20.82
N ASP A 796 13.85 16.60 21.63
CA ASP A 796 14.94 17.60 21.58
C ASP A 796 15.96 17.43 22.72
N TYR A 797 17.15 16.89 22.38
CA TYR A 797 18.26 16.58 23.30
C TYR A 797 19.15 17.77 23.67
N THR A 798 18.61 18.98 23.80
CA THR A 798 19.36 20.11 24.39
C THR A 798 18.45 20.95 25.27
N VAL A 799 18.14 20.44 26.46
CA VAL A 799 17.48 21.24 27.49
C VAL A 799 18.56 22.04 28.24
N PRO A 800 18.54 23.38 28.22
CA PRO A 800 19.48 24.20 28.98
C PRO A 800 19.43 23.84 30.48
N LEU A 801 20.56 23.88 31.17
CA LEU A 801 20.63 23.58 32.61
C LEU A 801 19.67 24.48 33.44
N SER A 802 19.41 25.70 32.97
CA SER A 802 18.41 26.61 33.55
C SER A 802 16.98 26.08 33.45
N THR A 803 16.67 25.35 32.38
CA THR A 803 15.36 24.76 32.12
C THR A 803 15.18 23.48 32.95
N LEU A 804 16.21 22.64 33.08
CA LEU A 804 16.21 21.50 34.04
C LEU A 804 16.02 21.96 35.50
N LYS A 805 16.66 23.07 35.90
CA LYS A 805 16.46 23.71 37.21
C LYS A 805 15.02 24.19 37.44
N SER A 806 14.29 24.55 36.38
CA SER A 806 12.88 24.97 36.48
C SER A 806 11.90 23.80 36.56
N ILE A 807 12.23 22.65 35.96
CA ILE A 807 11.37 21.45 35.90
C ILE A 807 11.25 20.80 37.29
N CYS A 808 12.35 20.65 38.01
CA CYS A 808 12.32 19.98 39.31
C CYS A 808 11.82 20.86 40.45
N CYS A 809 11.78 22.18 40.24
CA CYS A 809 11.43 23.15 41.26
C CYS A 809 10.28 24.03 40.74
N PRO A 810 9.07 23.47 40.52
CA PRO A 810 7.95 24.24 40.00
C PRO A 810 7.57 25.31 41.03
N ARG A 811 8.00 26.55 40.78
CA ARG A 811 7.25 27.71 41.28
C ARG A 811 5.98 27.75 40.44
N GLU A 812 4.84 27.59 41.11
CA GLU A 812 3.47 27.53 40.55
C GLU A 812 2.97 26.11 40.25
N GLN A 813 2.29 25.51 41.23
CA GLN A 813 1.15 24.66 40.90
C GLN A 813 0.05 25.57 40.36
N ASP A 814 -0.11 25.55 39.04
CA ASP A 814 -1.26 26.10 38.35
C ASP A 814 -2.52 25.37 38.82
N ASN A 815 -3.36 26.09 39.54
CA ASN A 815 -4.62 25.61 40.07
C ASN A 815 -5.68 25.64 38.95
N SER A 816 -5.73 24.61 38.10
CA SER A 816 -6.99 24.27 37.44
C SER A 816 -7.82 23.44 38.41
N GLY A 817 -8.75 24.11 39.09
CA GLY A 817 -9.45 23.61 40.27
C GLY A 817 -10.08 22.23 40.11
N GLN A 818 -9.67 21.32 40.98
CA GLN A 818 -10.48 20.26 41.58
C GLN A 818 -9.73 19.78 42.82
N GLY A 819 -10.40 19.75 43.97
CA GLY A 819 -9.81 19.25 45.19
C GLY A 819 -9.41 17.79 45.05
N ALA A 820 -8.12 17.52 45.08
CA ALA A 820 -7.61 16.29 45.67
C ALA A 820 -7.14 16.64 47.07
N MET A 821 -7.90 16.14 48.06
CA MET A 821 -7.44 16.04 49.44
C MET A 821 -6.07 15.35 49.46
N LEU A 822 -5.21 15.89 50.33
CA LEU A 822 -4.12 15.20 51.01
C LEU A 822 -4.23 13.67 50.99
N ASP A 823 -3.29 13.01 50.33
CA ASP A 823 -2.86 11.65 50.72
C ASP A 823 -1.33 11.69 50.91
N TYR A 824 -0.91 12.51 51.88
CA TYR A 824 0.40 12.37 52.51
C TYR A 824 0.27 11.28 53.56
N GLN A 825 0.74 10.06 53.26
CA GLN A 825 0.99 9.03 54.27
C GLN A 825 2.47 9.11 54.69
N PRO A 826 2.80 9.50 55.94
CA PRO A 826 4.17 9.54 56.42
C PRO A 826 4.69 8.14 56.81
N TRP A 827 5.92 7.87 56.41
CA TRP A 827 6.79 6.73 56.70
C TRP A 827 6.65 6.03 58.07
N ILE A 828 6.39 4.70 58.08
CA ILE A 828 6.90 3.71 59.07
C ILE A 828 7.12 2.33 58.39
N LEU A 829 8.35 1.79 58.44
CA LEU A 829 8.75 0.38 58.18
C LEU A 829 8.47 -0.50 59.45
N PRO A 830 8.60 -1.85 59.48
CA PRO A 830 8.40 -2.94 58.50
C PRO A 830 7.56 -4.15 59.05
N GLU A 831 7.38 -5.19 58.22
CA GLU A 831 7.06 -6.62 58.52
C GLU A 831 5.61 -7.11 58.78
N ALA A 832 5.31 -8.23 58.08
CA ALA A 832 4.24 -9.24 58.29
C ALA A 832 2.78 -8.77 58.02
N THR A 833 1.90 -9.45 57.27
CA THR A 833 1.80 -10.85 56.83
C THR A 833 0.70 -10.92 55.76
N VAL A 834 0.92 -11.71 54.70
CA VAL A 834 -0.05 -12.52 53.92
C VAL A 834 -1.48 -12.01 53.73
N ALA A 835 -1.83 -11.71 52.47
CA ALA A 835 -2.99 -12.32 51.80
C ALA A 835 -2.86 -12.19 50.28
N LYS A 836 -2.81 -13.33 49.57
CA LYS A 836 -3.01 -13.39 48.12
C LYS A 836 -4.42 -12.88 47.82
N GLY A 837 -4.54 -11.79 47.06
CA GLY A 837 -5.79 -11.35 46.44
C GLY A 837 -5.90 -11.86 44.99
N PRO A 838 -7.12 -12.02 44.44
CA PRO A 838 -7.40 -12.88 43.29
C PRO A 838 -7.06 -12.24 41.95
N VAL A 839 -6.86 -13.12 40.98
CA VAL A 839 -6.67 -12.88 39.55
C VAL A 839 -7.74 -11.93 38.99
N ALA A 840 -7.32 -11.00 38.12
CA ALA A 840 -8.21 -10.11 37.38
C ALA A 840 -9.21 -10.91 36.53
N ASP A 841 -10.51 -10.66 36.74
CA ASP A 841 -11.61 -11.23 35.95
C ASP A 841 -11.84 -10.36 34.70
N ASN A 842 -11.61 -10.94 33.52
CA ASN A 842 -11.73 -10.31 32.21
C ASN A 842 -13.17 -10.40 31.62
N THR A 843 -14.20 -10.51 32.45
CA THR A 843 -15.60 -10.52 32.00
C THR A 843 -16.25 -9.16 32.26
N TYR A 844 -16.60 -8.42 31.20
CA TYR A 844 -17.21 -7.08 31.21
C TYR A 844 -18.61 -7.01 31.88
N ARG A 845 -18.72 -7.39 33.16
CA ARG A 845 -19.95 -7.41 33.96
C ARG A 845 -19.92 -6.28 35.00
N LYS A 846 -21.01 -5.52 35.14
CA LYS A 846 -21.14 -4.36 36.05
C LYS A 846 -22.36 -4.51 36.97
N TYR A 847 -22.34 -3.79 38.09
CA TYR A 847 -23.53 -3.62 38.94
C TYR A 847 -24.20 -2.30 38.56
N TYR A 848 -25.51 -2.34 38.30
CA TYR A 848 -26.33 -1.16 38.03
C TYR A 848 -27.19 -0.87 39.26
N ASP A 849 -27.08 0.33 39.82
CA ASP A 849 -27.93 0.75 40.94
C ASP A 849 -29.24 1.33 40.40
N ILE A 850 -30.35 0.66 40.69
CA ILE A 850 -31.70 1.05 40.26
C ILE A 850 -32.62 1.33 41.46
N TYR A 851 -32.06 1.40 42.67
CA TYR A 851 -32.84 1.53 43.90
C TYR A 851 -33.59 2.88 43.93
N GLY A 852 -34.90 2.84 44.19
CA GLY A 852 -35.77 4.02 44.30
C GLY A 852 -36.20 4.64 42.96
N MET A 853 -35.75 4.08 41.83
CA MET A 853 -36.20 4.50 40.49
C MET A 853 -37.64 4.07 40.23
N SER A 854 -38.33 4.76 39.31
CA SER A 854 -39.62 4.28 38.79
C SER A 854 -39.41 2.99 38.01
N LEU A 855 -40.44 2.13 37.95
CA LEU A 855 -40.34 0.84 37.26
C LEU A 855 -39.93 0.97 35.78
N GLU A 856 -40.40 2.01 35.11
CA GLU A 856 -40.02 2.31 33.71
C GLU A 856 -38.55 2.75 33.60
N ALA A 857 -38.09 3.67 34.46
CA ALA A 857 -36.70 4.15 34.41
C ALA A 857 -35.70 3.03 34.78
N ALA A 858 -36.06 2.18 35.75
CA ALA A 858 -35.26 1.04 36.14
C ALA A 858 -35.16 -0.02 35.02
N ALA A 859 -36.27 -0.31 34.35
CA ALA A 859 -36.28 -1.21 33.19
C ALA A 859 -35.45 -0.64 32.03
N GLU A 860 -35.56 0.67 31.76
CA GLU A 860 -34.80 1.34 30.71
C GLU A 860 -33.27 1.30 30.98
N VAL A 861 -32.84 1.45 32.23
CA VAL A 861 -31.42 1.31 32.61
C VAL A 861 -30.92 -0.12 32.36
N LEU A 862 -31.70 -1.14 32.73
CA LEU A 862 -31.28 -2.54 32.56
C LEU A 862 -31.32 -2.98 31.09
N GLU A 863 -32.44 -2.78 30.41
CA GLU A 863 -32.62 -3.13 29.00
C GLU A 863 -31.69 -2.32 28.09
N GLY A 864 -31.45 -1.04 28.40
CA GLY A 864 -30.51 -0.18 27.69
C GLY A 864 -29.05 -0.63 27.77
N ASN A 865 -28.73 -1.48 28.75
CA ASN A 865 -27.43 -2.14 28.89
C ASN A 865 -27.46 -3.62 28.43
N GLY A 866 -28.54 -4.03 27.75
CA GLY A 866 -28.69 -5.35 27.13
C GLY A 866 -29.10 -6.46 28.09
N ILE A 867 -29.67 -6.14 29.25
CA ILE A 867 -30.15 -7.09 30.27
C ILE A 867 -31.66 -7.26 30.13
N ASP A 868 -32.15 -8.49 30.01
CA ASP A 868 -33.58 -8.76 29.79
C ASP A 868 -34.31 -8.83 31.15
N VAL A 869 -35.29 -7.95 31.38
CA VAL A 869 -36.16 -7.99 32.57
C VAL A 869 -37.33 -8.95 32.31
N GLU A 870 -37.34 -10.08 33.00
CA GLU A 870 -38.28 -11.18 32.74
C GLU A 870 -39.60 -11.03 33.50
N ASP A 871 -39.56 -10.53 34.74
CA ASP A 871 -40.76 -10.35 35.57
C ASP A 871 -40.55 -9.27 36.66
N TYR A 872 -41.64 -8.86 37.31
CA TYR A 872 -41.68 -7.87 38.39
C TYR A 872 -42.32 -8.49 39.63
N ILE A 873 -41.54 -8.66 40.69
CA ILE A 873 -42.00 -9.25 41.94
C ILE A 873 -42.06 -8.18 43.02
N ASP A 874 -43.27 -7.93 43.54
CA ASP A 874 -43.45 -7.07 44.72
C ASP A 874 -42.90 -7.76 45.96
N VAL A 875 -41.91 -7.14 46.59
CA VAL A 875 -41.24 -7.66 47.79
C VAL A 875 -42.18 -7.81 49.00
N GLN A 876 -43.40 -7.27 48.92
CA GLN A 876 -44.45 -7.45 49.93
C GLN A 876 -45.29 -8.72 49.73
N LYS A 877 -45.19 -9.41 48.58
CA LYS A 877 -45.90 -10.66 48.31
C LYS A 877 -45.09 -11.87 48.75
N ASP A 878 -45.78 -12.94 49.12
CA ASP A 878 -45.15 -14.17 49.63
C ASP A 878 -44.21 -14.84 48.61
N GLU A 879 -44.44 -14.64 47.31
CA GLU A 879 -43.59 -15.12 46.22
C GLU A 879 -42.15 -14.54 46.25
N ALA A 880 -41.97 -13.33 46.79
CA ALA A 880 -40.65 -12.70 46.92
C ALA A 880 -39.81 -13.29 48.05
N ARG A 881 -40.46 -13.85 49.07
CA ARG A 881 -39.78 -14.42 50.24
C ARG A 881 -39.00 -15.67 49.90
N ASP A 882 -39.55 -16.53 49.03
CA ASP A 882 -38.89 -17.77 48.60
C ASP A 882 -37.70 -17.47 47.68
N LEU A 883 -37.80 -16.45 46.82
CA LEU A 883 -36.70 -16.03 45.94
C LEU A 883 -35.53 -15.40 46.74
N LEU A 884 -35.85 -14.56 47.73
CA LEU A 884 -34.87 -13.88 48.60
C LEU A 884 -34.27 -14.79 49.68
N ALA A 885 -34.89 -15.94 49.99
CA ALA A 885 -34.37 -16.89 50.97
C ALA A 885 -33.09 -17.58 50.48
N ASN A 886 -32.89 -17.71 49.16
CA ASN A 886 -31.73 -18.36 48.57
C ASN A 886 -30.46 -17.49 48.54
N LEU A 887 -30.55 -16.18 48.85
CA LEU A 887 -29.43 -15.24 48.77
C LEU A 887 -28.67 -15.02 50.10
N GLY A 888 -29.23 -15.45 51.24
CA GLY A 888 -28.62 -15.28 52.58
C GLY A 888 -28.60 -13.82 53.10
N GLY A 889 -28.72 -13.60 54.41
CA GLY A 889 -28.72 -12.25 55.05
C GLY A 889 -29.95 -11.98 55.96
N THR A 890 -29.88 -11.00 56.86
CA THR A 890 -30.92 -10.78 57.90
C THR A 890 -31.93 -9.66 57.60
N SER A 891 -31.61 -8.75 56.67
CA SER A 891 -32.52 -7.70 56.18
C SER A 891 -32.59 -7.65 54.65
N ILE A 892 -33.63 -7.01 54.08
CA ILE A 892 -33.76 -6.83 52.62
C ILE A 892 -32.59 -6.01 52.05
N ASP A 893 -32.15 -4.97 52.76
CA ASP A 893 -31.04 -4.12 52.32
C ASP A 893 -29.69 -4.87 52.35
N GLU A 894 -29.46 -5.75 53.34
CA GLU A 894 -28.28 -6.64 53.35
C GLU A 894 -28.31 -7.68 52.22
N ARG A 895 -29.49 -8.20 51.87
CA ARG A 895 -29.67 -9.21 50.80
C ARG A 895 -29.47 -8.61 49.41
N LEU A 896 -29.85 -7.35 49.22
CA LEU A 896 -29.61 -6.59 47.99
C LEU A 896 -28.14 -6.20 47.83
N GLY A 897 -27.39 -6.04 48.93
CA GLY A 897 -25.95 -5.77 48.89
C GLY A 897 -25.06 -6.95 48.48
N LEU A 898 -25.62 -8.16 48.32
CA LEU A 898 -24.90 -9.40 48.03
C LEU A 898 -24.89 -9.80 46.54
N GLN A 899 -25.21 -8.88 45.63
CA GLN A 899 -25.47 -9.24 44.22
C GLN A 899 -24.22 -9.45 43.36
N ASP A 900 -24.30 -10.45 42.48
CA ASP A 900 -23.36 -10.70 41.39
C ASP A 900 -23.47 -9.64 40.28
N ARG A 901 -22.36 -9.30 39.63
CA ARG A 901 -22.33 -8.35 38.50
C ARG A 901 -23.02 -8.95 37.25
N VAL A 902 -23.89 -8.16 36.61
CA VAL A 902 -24.65 -8.54 35.40
C VAL A 902 -23.94 -8.08 34.12
N GLY A 903 -24.14 -8.81 33.02
CA GLY A 903 -23.66 -8.43 31.69
C GLY A 903 -24.75 -8.56 30.61
N PRO A 904 -24.50 -8.03 29.39
CA PRO A 904 -25.47 -8.10 28.31
C PRO A 904 -25.91 -9.55 28.00
N GLY A 905 -27.21 -9.80 27.90
CA GLY A 905 -27.83 -11.10 27.66
C GLY A 905 -28.29 -11.84 28.92
N ASP A 906 -27.83 -11.46 30.12
CA ASP A 906 -28.33 -12.02 31.37
C ASP A 906 -29.82 -11.66 31.55
N ARG A 907 -30.60 -12.58 32.14
CA ARG A 907 -32.02 -12.39 32.46
C ARG A 907 -32.20 -12.15 33.94
N VAL A 908 -32.98 -11.13 34.28
CA VAL A 908 -33.21 -10.72 35.66
C VAL A 908 -34.70 -10.56 35.94
N VAL A 909 -35.08 -10.79 37.19
CA VAL A 909 -36.40 -10.43 37.72
C VAL A 909 -36.25 -9.19 38.58
N MET A 910 -37.07 -8.18 38.32
CA MET A 910 -37.03 -6.92 39.05
C MET A 910 -37.85 -7.01 40.34
N LEU A 911 -37.23 -6.58 41.44
CA LEU A 911 -37.88 -6.50 42.75
C LEU A 911 -38.49 -5.11 42.92
N THR A 912 -39.75 -5.06 43.28
CA THR A 912 -40.52 -3.81 43.38
C THR A 912 -41.10 -3.64 44.78
N LYS A 913 -41.36 -2.39 45.18
CA LYS A 913 -42.12 -2.05 46.39
C LYS A 913 -43.09 -0.94 46.04
N GLY A 914 -44.34 -1.30 45.75
CA GLY A 914 -45.27 -0.40 45.07
C GLY A 914 -44.76 -0.07 43.66
N ASP A 915 -44.74 1.21 43.30
CA ASP A 915 -44.37 1.68 41.95
C ASP A 915 -42.88 2.03 41.79
N GLN A 916 -42.04 1.57 42.73
CA GLN A 916 -40.58 1.81 42.71
C GLN A 916 -39.78 0.50 42.70
N ALA A 917 -38.66 0.52 41.99
CA ALA A 917 -37.71 -0.58 41.97
C ALA A 917 -36.84 -0.55 43.24
N VAL A 918 -36.60 -1.72 43.82
CA VAL A 918 -35.70 -1.90 44.98
C VAL A 918 -34.47 -2.74 44.64
N GLY A 919 -34.43 -3.38 43.47
CA GLY A 919 -33.29 -4.14 42.98
C GLY A 919 -33.71 -5.17 41.94
N TYR A 920 -32.82 -6.08 41.58
CA TYR A 920 -33.10 -7.17 40.63
C TYR A 920 -32.38 -8.45 41.04
N VAL A 921 -32.82 -9.62 40.57
CA VAL A 921 -32.13 -10.90 40.83
C VAL A 921 -31.91 -11.61 39.51
N ILE A 922 -30.71 -12.16 39.31
CA ILE A 922 -30.38 -12.92 38.10
C ILE A 922 -31.12 -14.25 38.13
N VAL A 923 -31.93 -14.49 37.11
CA VAL A 923 -32.65 -15.76 36.90
C VAL A 923 -31.82 -16.69 36.01
N GLU A 924 -31.17 -16.14 34.99
CA GLU A 924 -30.41 -16.95 34.03
C GLU A 924 -29.19 -16.15 33.52
N ARG A 925 -28.00 -16.76 33.55
CA ARG A 925 -26.79 -16.15 32.96
C ARG A 925 -26.62 -16.59 31.51
N GLN A 926 -26.34 -15.65 30.62
CA GLN A 926 -26.13 -15.92 29.19
C GLN A 926 -24.79 -15.34 28.70
N PRO A 927 -24.19 -15.93 27.65
CA PRO A 927 -23.02 -15.35 27.00
C PRO A 927 -23.43 -14.18 26.08
N GLY A 928 -23.36 -12.94 26.58
CA GLY A 928 -23.06 -11.70 25.83
C GLY A 928 -23.65 -11.52 24.43
N LYS A 929 -24.78 -10.83 24.28
CA LYS A 929 -25.35 -10.43 22.97
C LYS A 929 -25.24 -8.91 22.76
N TYR A 930 -24.60 -8.44 21.68
CA TYR A 930 -24.59 -7.02 21.29
C TYR A 930 -25.88 -6.60 20.56
N VAL A 931 -26.23 -5.31 20.66
CA VAL A 931 -27.56 -4.68 20.53
C VAL A 931 -27.83 -4.04 19.16
N TYR A 932 -29.13 -4.00 18.75
CA TYR A 932 -29.87 -3.21 17.72
C TYR A 932 -30.62 -4.07 16.64
N PRO A 933 -31.86 -3.72 16.22
CA PRO A 933 -33.11 -4.21 16.85
C PRO A 933 -34.16 -4.79 15.85
N THR A 934 -35.15 -5.52 16.37
CA THR A 934 -36.46 -5.73 15.69
C THR A 934 -37.60 -5.25 16.57
N ALA A 935 -38.47 -4.41 16.01
CA ALA A 935 -39.79 -4.03 16.54
C ALA A 935 -40.82 -4.32 15.42
N LYS A 936 -42.06 -4.77 15.65
CA LYS A 936 -42.89 -4.80 16.86
C LYS A 936 -44.08 -5.74 16.67
N SER A 937 -44.72 -6.09 17.78
CA SER A 937 -45.91 -6.92 17.94
C SER A 937 -47.24 -6.13 17.86
N ARG A 938 -48.32 -6.86 17.53
CA ARG A 938 -49.74 -6.78 17.98
C ARG A 938 -50.51 -5.44 17.95
N SER A 939 -51.68 -5.43 17.31
CA SER A 939 -52.99 -5.60 17.98
C SER A 939 -54.18 -5.55 17.01
N VAL A 940 -55.28 -6.11 17.51
CA VAL A 940 -56.50 -6.62 16.89
C VAL A 940 -57.50 -5.51 16.59
N GLU A 941 -58.07 -5.50 15.39
CA GLU A 941 -59.50 -5.20 15.16
C GLU A 941 -59.86 -5.43 13.68
N ARG A 942 -60.35 -6.63 13.34
CA ARG A 942 -61.60 -6.80 12.58
C ARG A 942 -61.92 -8.26 12.35
N ALA A 943 -62.98 -8.65 13.04
CA ALA A 943 -64.08 -9.44 12.51
C ALA A 943 -63.81 -10.92 12.19
N LEU A 944 -64.30 -11.75 13.14
CA LEU A 944 -65.33 -12.76 12.89
C LEU A 944 -65.47 -13.23 11.43
N ALA A 945 -65.21 -14.51 11.19
CA ALA A 945 -66.29 -15.49 11.04
C ALA A 945 -65.73 -16.87 10.65
N LYS A 946 -65.97 -17.82 11.54
CA LYS A 946 -66.41 -19.19 11.22
C LYS A 946 -65.73 -19.88 10.02
N SER A 947 -64.76 -20.72 10.40
CA SER A 947 -64.72 -22.13 10.01
C SER A 947 -66.08 -22.70 9.57
N ALA A 948 -66.17 -23.14 8.30
CA ALA A 948 -66.92 -24.32 7.81
C ALA A 948 -67.22 -24.24 6.30
N ALA A 949 -66.23 -23.87 5.48
CA ALA A 949 -66.16 -24.30 4.08
C ALA A 949 -64.90 -25.17 3.85
N ILE A 950 -64.42 -25.78 4.95
CA ILE A 950 -63.52 -26.93 4.94
C ILE A 950 -64.25 -28.05 4.21
N THR A 951 -63.55 -28.70 3.28
CA THR A 951 -63.61 -30.14 2.89
C THR A 951 -63.57 -30.36 1.37
N ALA A 952 -63.87 -29.37 0.51
CA ALA A 952 -63.79 -29.55 -0.95
C ALA A 952 -62.51 -28.99 -1.61
N VAL A 953 -61.81 -28.06 -0.96
CA VAL A 953 -60.58 -27.41 -1.48
C VAL A 953 -59.29 -28.11 -1.01
N SER A 954 -59.37 -28.96 0.02
CA SER A 954 -58.23 -29.56 0.71
C SER A 954 -57.44 -30.61 -0.10
N ALA A 955 -58.02 -31.19 -1.15
CA ALA A 955 -57.29 -32.14 -2.00
C ALA A 955 -56.42 -31.45 -3.07
N GLY A 956 -56.82 -30.27 -3.55
CA GLY A 956 -56.00 -29.45 -4.45
C GLY A 956 -54.93 -28.64 -3.72
N HIS A 957 -55.19 -28.26 -2.45
CA HIS A 957 -54.22 -27.53 -1.62
C HIS A 957 -52.99 -28.38 -1.28
N SER A 958 -53.13 -29.66 -0.89
CA SER A 958 -51.97 -30.47 -0.47
C SER A 958 -50.89 -30.65 -1.56
N GLN A 959 -51.27 -30.65 -2.85
CA GLN A 959 -50.31 -30.70 -3.96
C GLN A 959 -49.64 -29.35 -4.24
N MET A 960 -50.32 -28.24 -3.96
CA MET A 960 -49.73 -26.90 -4.01
C MET A 960 -48.89 -26.61 -2.77
N ASP A 961 -49.30 -27.07 -1.59
CA ASP A 961 -48.56 -26.92 -0.33
C ASP A 961 -47.23 -27.66 -0.42
N ASN A 962 -47.18 -28.90 -0.93
CA ASN A 962 -45.91 -29.60 -1.13
C ASN A 962 -44.97 -28.90 -2.13
N LYS A 963 -45.52 -28.21 -3.15
CA LYS A 963 -44.72 -27.40 -4.08
C LYS A 963 -44.31 -26.06 -3.46
N THR A 964 -45.17 -25.48 -2.64
CA THR A 964 -44.94 -24.21 -1.94
C THR A 964 -43.91 -24.41 -0.83
N ASP A 965 -43.93 -25.53 -0.12
CA ASP A 965 -42.95 -25.93 0.89
C ASP A 965 -41.59 -26.28 0.26
N ALA A 966 -41.58 -26.91 -0.92
CA ALA A 966 -40.36 -27.14 -1.69
C ALA A 966 -39.75 -25.82 -2.21
N ILE A 967 -40.60 -24.85 -2.60
CA ILE A 967 -40.18 -23.51 -3.00
C ILE A 967 -39.72 -22.70 -1.79
N ALA A 968 -40.43 -22.77 -0.66
CA ALA A 968 -40.08 -22.12 0.60
C ALA A 968 -38.77 -22.67 1.17
N GLY A 969 -38.53 -23.99 1.06
CA GLY A 969 -37.26 -24.61 1.40
C GLY A 969 -36.10 -24.16 0.51
N ARG A 970 -36.34 -24.00 -0.80
CA ARG A 970 -35.35 -23.41 -1.72
C ARG A 970 -35.11 -21.93 -1.45
N ILE A 971 -36.15 -21.16 -1.12
CA ILE A 971 -36.04 -19.75 -0.73
C ILE A 971 -35.24 -19.65 0.58
N ALA A 972 -35.51 -20.46 1.59
CA ALA A 972 -34.75 -20.48 2.85
C ALA A 972 -33.27 -20.88 2.65
N MET A 973 -33.00 -21.85 1.76
CA MET A 973 -31.62 -22.19 1.38
C MET A 973 -30.93 -21.02 0.67
N LEU A 974 -31.61 -20.35 -0.27
CA LEU A 974 -31.08 -19.19 -0.98
C LEU A 974 -30.88 -18.01 -0.03
N GLU A 975 -31.79 -17.75 0.91
CA GLU A 975 -31.65 -16.73 1.95
C GLU A 975 -30.46 -17.03 2.87
N THR A 976 -30.21 -18.30 3.17
CA THR A 976 -29.03 -18.72 3.96
C THR A 976 -27.74 -18.52 3.16
N GLN A 977 -27.74 -18.85 1.87
CA GLN A 977 -26.60 -18.60 0.98
C GLN A 977 -26.35 -17.09 0.79
N MET A 978 -27.40 -16.29 0.62
CA MET A 978 -27.32 -14.83 0.54
C MET A 978 -26.73 -14.24 1.82
N LYS A 979 -27.18 -14.69 3.01
CA LYS A 979 -26.59 -14.26 4.29
C LYS A 979 -25.11 -14.66 4.41
N GLY A 980 -24.74 -15.83 3.91
CA GLY A 980 -23.33 -16.26 3.86
C GLY A 980 -22.48 -15.41 2.92
N LEU A 981 -23.03 -15.01 1.77
CA LEU A 981 -22.41 -14.09 0.83
C LEU A 981 -22.32 -12.67 1.40
N ASP A 982 -23.36 -12.16 2.07
CA ASP A 982 -23.36 -10.85 2.73
C ASP A 982 -22.33 -10.79 3.87
N ALA A 983 -22.14 -11.88 4.61
CA ALA A 983 -21.09 -11.99 5.63
C ALA A 983 -19.69 -11.93 5.00
N GLN A 984 -19.47 -12.65 3.89
CA GLN A 984 -18.21 -12.60 3.15
C GLN A 984 -17.96 -11.22 2.53
N ILE A 985 -18.98 -10.58 1.97
CA ILE A 985 -18.90 -9.21 1.44
C ILE A 985 -18.57 -8.23 2.57
N SER A 986 -19.20 -8.36 3.74
CA SER A 986 -18.94 -7.50 4.90
C SER A 986 -17.50 -7.67 5.42
N GLU A 987 -17.01 -8.92 5.50
CA GLU A 987 -15.62 -9.22 5.87
C GLU A 987 -14.62 -8.62 4.86
N LYS A 988 -14.87 -8.80 3.56
CA LYS A 988 -14.03 -8.23 2.49
C LYS A 988 -14.10 -6.70 2.46
N THR A 989 -15.25 -6.12 2.74
CA THR A 989 -15.43 -4.66 2.81
C THR A 989 -14.70 -4.07 4.02
N ALA A 990 -14.73 -4.74 5.17
CA ALA A 990 -13.96 -4.33 6.34
C ALA A 990 -12.45 -4.42 6.08
N LEU A 991 -11.98 -5.49 5.44
CA LEU A 991 -10.58 -5.64 5.03
C LEU A 991 -10.15 -4.56 4.01
N LEU A 992 -11.03 -4.25 3.05
CA LEU A 992 -10.79 -3.18 2.08
C LEU A 992 -10.72 -1.81 2.77
N GLN A 993 -11.62 -1.54 3.72
CA GLN A 993 -11.64 -0.27 4.46
C GLN A 993 -10.39 -0.10 5.34
N ASP A 994 -9.94 -1.16 6.01
CA ASP A 994 -8.68 -1.19 6.77
C ASP A 994 -7.48 -0.94 5.84
N THR A 995 -7.48 -1.57 4.66
CA THR A 995 -6.43 -1.36 3.65
C THR A 995 -6.43 0.07 3.11
N ILE A 996 -7.61 0.65 2.82
CA ILE A 996 -7.76 2.04 2.39
C ILE A 996 -7.27 3.00 3.48
N THR A 997 -7.59 2.72 4.75
CA THR A 997 -7.15 3.55 5.89
C THR A 997 -5.63 3.51 6.04
N LYS A 998 -5.02 2.33 5.91
CA LYS A 998 -3.56 2.16 5.92
C LYS A 998 -2.89 2.85 4.73
N LEU A 999 -3.50 2.78 3.55
CA LEU A 999 -3.00 3.44 2.34
C LEU A 999 -3.12 4.97 2.43
N ALA A 1000 -4.20 5.48 3.03
CA ALA A 1000 -4.37 6.91 3.29
C ALA A 1000 -3.31 7.43 4.27
N ALA A 1001 -3.06 6.72 5.37
CA ALA A 1001 -2.00 7.06 6.32
C ALA A 1001 -0.61 7.06 5.66
N ALA A 1002 -0.30 6.03 4.85
CA ALA A 1002 0.96 5.97 4.11
C ALA A 1002 1.07 7.11 3.06
N THR A 1003 -0.04 7.53 2.44
CA THR A 1003 -0.06 8.63 1.48
C THR A 1003 0.18 9.98 2.16
N ASP A 1004 -0.37 10.19 3.35
CA ASP A 1004 -0.13 11.39 4.16
C ASP A 1004 1.33 11.46 4.62
N ASP A 1005 1.92 10.34 5.02
CA ASP A 1005 3.34 10.25 5.40
C ASP A 1005 4.26 10.52 4.21
N VAL A 1006 3.96 9.96 3.03
CA VAL A 1006 4.72 10.26 1.79
C VAL A 1006 4.56 11.73 1.38
N THR A 1007 3.37 12.32 1.57
CA THR A 1007 3.12 13.73 1.23
C THR A 1007 3.86 14.67 2.18
N ARG A 1008 3.94 14.33 3.47
CA ARG A 1008 4.72 15.05 4.48
C ARG A 1008 6.21 14.98 4.17
N ALA A 1009 6.72 13.78 3.92
CA ALA A 1009 8.11 13.56 3.51
C ALA A 1009 8.45 14.36 2.24
N ARG A 1010 7.57 14.38 1.23
CA ARG A 1010 7.77 15.19 0.00
C ARG A 1010 7.84 16.69 0.27
N LYS A 1011 7.04 17.21 1.21
CA LYS A 1011 7.10 18.64 1.59
C LYS A 1011 8.39 18.96 2.34
N GLU A 1012 8.82 18.09 3.24
CA GLU A 1012 10.09 18.22 3.95
C GLU A 1012 11.27 18.16 2.97
N PHE A 1013 11.27 17.21 2.04
CA PHE A 1013 12.29 17.15 0.97
C PHE A 1013 12.28 18.37 0.05
N ALA A 1014 11.12 18.94 -0.27
CA ALA A 1014 11.06 20.15 -1.10
C ALA A 1014 11.55 21.42 -0.38
N LEU A 1015 11.34 21.50 0.93
CA LEU A 1015 11.90 22.57 1.77
C LEU A 1015 13.42 22.42 1.88
N LEU A 1016 13.89 21.19 2.08
CA LEU A 1016 15.31 20.89 2.19
C LEU A 1016 16.03 21.18 0.87
N ASP A 1017 15.52 20.72 -0.28
CA ASP A 1017 16.12 20.97 -1.60
C ASP A 1017 16.23 22.47 -1.91
N ALA A 1018 15.25 23.27 -1.49
CA ALA A 1018 15.28 24.73 -1.62
C ALA A 1018 16.34 25.40 -0.71
N GLU A 1019 16.53 24.88 0.51
CA GLU A 1019 17.60 25.33 1.42
C GLU A 1019 18.98 24.93 0.89
N THR A 1020 19.10 23.72 0.33
CA THR A 1020 20.36 23.19 -0.22
C THR A 1020 20.76 23.91 -1.49
N ASP A 1021 19.83 24.24 -2.38
CA ASP A 1021 20.10 25.07 -3.57
C ASP A 1021 20.62 26.46 -3.17
N THR A 1022 20.04 27.05 -2.12
CA THR A 1022 20.49 28.34 -1.59
C THR A 1022 21.89 28.24 -0.98
N ALA A 1023 22.19 27.17 -0.26
CA ALA A 1023 23.51 26.91 0.35
C ALA A 1023 24.59 26.60 -0.71
N ILE A 1024 24.28 25.79 -1.72
CA ILE A 1024 25.18 25.44 -2.82
C ILE A 1024 25.55 26.69 -3.63
N ARG A 1025 24.57 27.57 -3.92
CA ARG A 1025 24.85 28.82 -4.63
C ARG A 1025 25.82 29.71 -3.86
N THR A 1026 25.58 29.87 -2.56
CA THR A 1026 26.43 30.68 -1.67
C THR A 1026 27.87 30.15 -1.62
N LEU A 1027 28.05 28.83 -1.56
CA LEU A 1027 29.38 28.23 -1.51
C LEU A 1027 30.13 28.24 -2.85
N ARG A 1028 29.42 28.21 -3.98
CA ARG A 1028 30.04 28.40 -5.30
C ARG A 1028 30.51 29.85 -5.48
N GLU A 1029 29.75 30.81 -4.95
CA GLU A 1029 30.10 32.23 -4.97
C GLU A 1029 31.37 32.53 -4.14
N GLU A 1030 31.51 31.91 -2.95
CA GLU A 1030 32.63 32.15 -2.02
C GLU A 1030 33.92 31.36 -2.31
N ARG A 1031 33.91 30.41 -3.26
CA ARG A 1031 35.08 29.58 -3.57
C ARG A 1031 36.27 30.42 -4.03
N PRO A 1032 37.51 30.06 -3.63
CA PRO A 1032 38.70 30.78 -4.06
C PRO A 1032 39.00 30.54 -5.55
N VAL A 1033 39.52 31.55 -6.25
CA VAL A 1033 39.87 31.47 -7.68
C VAL A 1033 40.90 30.39 -8.01
N THR A 1034 41.70 29.96 -7.03
CA THR A 1034 42.67 28.85 -7.17
C THR A 1034 42.02 27.50 -7.41
N ALA A 1035 40.72 27.36 -7.19
CA ALA A 1035 39.98 26.13 -7.48
C ALA A 1035 39.76 25.90 -8.99
N LEU A 1036 40.02 26.90 -9.83
CA LEU A 1036 39.93 26.80 -11.29
C LEU A 1036 41.25 26.26 -11.86
N ALA A 1037 41.18 25.24 -12.70
CA ALA A 1037 42.36 24.58 -13.28
C ALA A 1037 43.19 25.53 -14.16
N GLU A 1038 42.55 26.57 -14.71
CA GLU A 1038 43.13 27.60 -15.55
C GLU A 1038 43.93 28.65 -14.73
N VAL A 1039 43.76 28.66 -13.40
CA VAL A 1039 44.43 29.58 -12.47
C VAL A 1039 45.64 28.88 -11.85
N ASP A 1040 46.77 28.98 -12.54
CA ASP A 1040 48.05 28.54 -12.00
C ASP A 1040 48.67 29.59 -11.05
N SER A 1041 49.84 29.27 -10.48
CA SER A 1041 50.50 30.14 -9.50
C SER A 1041 50.87 31.54 -10.03
N GLU A 1042 50.98 31.71 -11.35
CA GLU A 1042 51.30 32.98 -11.99
C GLU A 1042 50.04 33.83 -12.19
N ILE A 1043 48.97 33.23 -12.74
CA ILE A 1043 47.66 33.86 -12.88
C ILE A 1043 47.06 34.20 -11.51
N PHE A 1044 47.23 33.34 -10.50
CA PHE A 1044 46.77 33.59 -9.14
C PHE A 1044 47.43 34.82 -8.50
N LYS A 1045 48.75 34.99 -8.68
CA LYS A 1045 49.47 36.18 -8.19
C LYS A 1045 48.97 37.46 -8.85
N LEU A 1046 48.67 37.41 -10.15
CA LEU A 1046 48.10 38.54 -10.90
C LEU A 1046 46.70 38.92 -10.43
N LEU A 1047 45.82 37.92 -10.22
CA LEU A 1047 44.45 38.13 -9.73
C LEU A 1047 44.43 38.65 -8.28
N SER A 1048 45.22 38.04 -7.40
CA SER A 1048 45.32 38.45 -5.98
C SER A 1048 45.95 39.83 -5.81
N ALA A 1049 46.91 40.23 -6.65
CA ALA A 1049 47.44 41.59 -6.67
C ALA A 1049 46.38 42.66 -7.02
N HIS A 1050 45.28 42.24 -7.66
CA HIS A 1050 44.13 43.09 -7.98
C HIS A 1050 42.93 42.85 -7.05
N GLY A 1051 43.11 42.12 -5.95
CA GLY A 1051 42.08 41.87 -4.94
C GLY A 1051 40.99 40.90 -5.38
N ILE A 1052 41.21 40.12 -6.44
CA ILE A 1052 40.26 39.11 -6.94
C ILE A 1052 40.68 37.77 -6.35
N VAL A 1053 39.89 37.29 -5.39
CA VAL A 1053 40.20 36.07 -4.64
C VAL A 1053 39.10 35.03 -4.71
N THR A 1054 37.85 35.41 -5.06
CA THR A 1054 36.74 34.45 -5.22
C THR A 1054 36.29 34.26 -6.67
N ILE A 1055 35.66 33.12 -6.94
CA ILE A 1055 35.09 32.77 -8.25
C ILE A 1055 33.98 33.74 -8.65
N ALA A 1056 33.16 34.21 -7.69
CA ALA A 1056 32.18 35.27 -7.92
C ALA A 1056 32.84 36.57 -8.41
N GLU A 1057 33.87 37.04 -7.72
CA GLU A 1057 34.62 38.25 -8.11
C GLU A 1057 35.25 38.12 -9.50
N LEU A 1058 35.85 36.96 -9.81
CA LEU A 1058 36.45 36.70 -11.12
C LEU A 1058 35.41 36.68 -12.24
N SER A 1059 34.26 36.03 -12.03
CA SER A 1059 33.20 35.89 -13.04
C SER A 1059 32.60 37.23 -13.49
N THR A 1060 32.60 38.23 -12.60
CA THR A 1060 32.03 39.56 -12.84
C THR A 1060 33.00 40.52 -13.55
N LEU A 1061 34.26 40.12 -13.80
CA LEU A 1061 35.21 40.97 -14.51
C LEU A 1061 34.80 41.19 -15.96
N ASP A 1062 34.83 42.44 -16.42
CA ASP A 1062 34.61 42.77 -17.82
C ASP A 1062 35.92 42.68 -18.64
N SER A 1063 35.79 42.74 -19.97
CA SER A 1063 36.94 42.68 -20.87
C SER A 1063 37.94 43.84 -20.69
N ALA A 1064 37.50 45.00 -20.17
CA ALA A 1064 38.39 46.13 -19.93
C ALA A 1064 39.30 45.85 -18.71
N LYS A 1065 38.72 45.32 -17.62
CA LYS A 1065 39.46 44.89 -16.43
C LYS A 1065 40.42 43.74 -16.72
N LEU A 1066 40.00 42.75 -17.51
CA LEU A 1066 40.90 41.66 -17.93
C LEU A 1066 42.10 42.18 -18.75
N THR A 1067 41.91 43.25 -19.53
CA THR A 1067 43.00 43.90 -20.29
C THR A 1067 43.95 44.67 -19.37
N ALA A 1068 43.42 45.31 -18.32
CA ALA A 1068 44.23 46.00 -17.32
C ALA A 1068 45.08 45.02 -16.50
N ILE A 1069 44.50 43.90 -16.06
CA ILE A 1069 45.20 42.88 -15.26
C ILE A 1069 46.30 42.15 -16.07
N SER A 1070 46.16 42.08 -17.39
CA SER A 1070 47.15 41.44 -18.27
C SER A 1070 48.28 42.35 -18.74
N ASP A 1071 48.31 43.63 -18.33
CA ASP A 1071 49.27 44.64 -18.81
C ASP A 1071 49.34 44.73 -20.35
N GLY A 1072 48.24 44.43 -21.04
CA GLY A 1072 48.17 44.41 -22.51
C GLY A 1072 48.78 43.18 -23.19
N ALA A 1073 49.28 42.20 -22.44
CA ALA A 1073 49.78 40.94 -22.99
C ALA A 1073 48.63 40.05 -23.49
N ALA A 1074 48.59 39.82 -24.80
CA ALA A 1074 47.50 39.08 -25.45
C ALA A 1074 47.33 37.65 -24.92
N GLU A 1075 48.44 36.98 -24.62
CA GLU A 1075 48.44 35.60 -24.11
C GLU A 1075 47.91 35.51 -22.68
N THR A 1076 48.35 36.40 -21.79
CA THR A 1076 47.84 36.49 -20.40
C THR A 1076 46.36 36.85 -20.37
N LYS A 1077 45.91 37.74 -21.26
CA LYS A 1077 44.50 38.12 -21.38
C LYS A 1077 43.62 36.94 -21.81
N ALA A 1078 44.10 36.11 -22.75
CA ALA A 1078 43.37 34.92 -23.18
C ALA A 1078 43.17 33.95 -22.01
N ARG A 1079 44.24 33.68 -21.25
CA ARG A 1079 44.20 32.81 -20.07
C ARG A 1079 43.25 33.31 -18.98
N LEU A 1080 43.25 34.62 -18.70
CA LEU A 1080 42.32 35.24 -17.75
C LEU A 1080 40.86 35.20 -18.24
N THR A 1081 40.66 35.27 -19.57
CA THR A 1081 39.32 35.17 -20.17
C THR A 1081 38.77 33.76 -20.05
N ASP A 1082 39.61 32.74 -20.27
CA ASP A 1082 39.24 31.34 -20.08
C ASP A 1082 38.93 31.05 -18.60
N ALA A 1083 39.77 31.50 -17.67
CA ALA A 1083 39.50 31.38 -16.24
C ALA A 1083 38.17 32.06 -15.83
N ARG A 1084 37.86 33.24 -16.39
CA ARG A 1084 36.56 33.90 -16.17
C ARG A 1084 35.39 33.10 -16.72
N LEU A 1085 35.51 32.54 -17.92
CA LEU A 1085 34.47 31.73 -18.55
C LEU A 1085 34.21 30.46 -17.72
N SER A 1086 35.27 29.83 -17.22
CA SER A 1086 35.18 28.70 -16.30
C SER A 1086 34.51 29.12 -14.98
N ALA A 1087 34.84 30.29 -14.43
CA ALA A 1087 34.18 30.85 -13.24
C ALA A 1087 32.67 31.09 -13.45
N ALA A 1088 32.28 31.73 -14.56
CA ALA A 1088 30.88 32.01 -14.88
C ALA A 1088 30.10 30.73 -15.16
N LYS A 1089 30.73 29.73 -15.78
CA LYS A 1089 30.15 28.40 -16.00
C LYS A 1089 29.94 27.66 -14.68
N LEU A 1090 30.85 27.81 -13.72
CA LEU A 1090 30.74 27.18 -12.40
C LEU A 1090 29.64 27.80 -11.52
N LEU A 1091 29.30 29.08 -11.74
CA LEU A 1091 28.22 29.79 -11.04
C LEU A 1091 26.85 29.67 -11.73
N GLY A 1092 26.83 29.38 -13.04
CA GLY A 1092 25.60 29.12 -13.81
C GLY A 1092 25.18 27.65 -13.87
N GLN A 1093 26.06 26.74 -13.42
CA GLN A 1093 25.74 25.38 -13.01
C GLN A 1093 25.25 25.42 -11.58
#